data_AF-A0A3A0DK90-F1
#
_entry.id   AF-A0A3A0DK90-F1
#
_cell.length_a   1.000
_cell.length_b   1.000
_cell.length_c   1.000
_cell.angle_alpha   90.00
_cell.angle_beta   90.00
_cell.angle_gamma   90.00
#
_symmetry.space_group_name_H-M   'P 1'
#
loop_
_entity.id
_entity.type
_entity.pdbx_description
1 polymer ?
#
loop_
_entity_poly.entity_id
_entity_poly.type
_entity_poly.pdbx_seq_one_letter_code
_entity_poly.pdbx_strand_id
1 'polypeptide(L)'
;MPSAPFDFSNPKKLLAQLRPQIQKQLDTDLKKEGPSLKQRSQVALRTFLTGAILLPIATAGGDPAATVQAVAALLGGLATEHFTDWIKKFAGAQQTNDEVLQQQLMQQAEASEEILLCLQHLLEKVEVLATVQKTLGEAEARWVKEQLFTVRPIPADTASHRAFAQQVKRLFQLKRSAITEEFYLGGEQRADFLVTDVIHDEPLRTVVQCVTTQQGRADEEMVLKMLGWLATVKSQNRCDRGLIVTDKGLSPAAHGQAEGAGWRVRRYDDLLAGLMDFSLYLSRCCDDFTQARSGSVLPGLAEYYVSLKARLERGDEKAKPFDLLTHVQAWLRRPSPAPPLMLLGEYGTGKTTFCRKLAFELADEYLRVQDEVAAGRPLSGARPRLPLLINLLDFVEIRKLDALITHFLGRVCGVDQPRYELFEELNAAGMFVLILDGFDEMAVRVDATTIEKHLYHIEQLARPANSRVLLAGRPEFFMTRDELERGLWPHRQMLANRFLHYEALRLKLWDDEQIQLFLNRLVPHLPHRLKDDSGKDCDGPEYYRRICQIPGFADDLAQRAVLLEMIAQTLPFFDAGTPVTRPNLYDLYLRKEIERQRLKKGREFLLDDDIRFTLLQELAADSFRSTTGGITYAAAEPLVKSKLPTEVASSPRQTEEHTREFLSCSFLRPGPGDLFVFSHRSFRGYFAAKELMPRLRDGSAKPQPLDQDCIAFLAEMMTETCNHDWYLRQVETALKKEGLPDWIKKRKDGGYFSTLPGGFEVEMVYVPDGPFVLGAEGFLQPQIALLEKGFWIDKTPVTNEQYQHFLRANPEHREPNVKADWAKPYNWKGRACPKGYEKHPVVLVSWDDAQAFCKWAGKALPTEQQWEKAARGIDGRIYPWGNPWQRDNCNSAEYWQSRNPPANGIKTTEVGLFRIESPYFCVDNSGNVWEWCTDFYNESQKSRVLRGGAWDNLPHDVACAYRSDFVPDIRYNYIGFRCART
;
A
#
# COMPACT_ATOMS: atom_id res chain seq x y z
N MET A 1 -82.33 10.09 -10.07
CA MET A 1 -82.79 11.45 -9.69
C MET A 1 -82.99 11.50 -8.18
N PRO A 2 -82.89 12.65 -7.50
CA PRO A 2 -82.01 13.80 -7.75
C PRO A 2 -81.18 14.11 -6.48
N SER A 3 -79.93 14.56 -6.61
CA SER A 3 -79.24 15.24 -5.50
C SER A 3 -78.63 16.52 -6.04
N ALA A 4 -79.15 17.64 -5.52
CA ALA A 4 -78.99 19.04 -5.87
C ALA A 4 -77.70 19.47 -6.61
N PRO A 5 -77.79 20.50 -7.51
CA PRO A 5 -76.61 21.16 -8.05
C PRO A 5 -75.72 21.69 -6.91
N PHE A 6 -74.41 21.59 -7.11
CA PHE A 6 -73.41 22.09 -6.17
C PHE A 6 -73.68 23.58 -5.86
N ASP A 7 -73.80 23.91 -4.59
CA ASP A 7 -73.98 25.29 -4.13
C ASP A 7 -72.62 25.97 -4.03
N PHE A 8 -72.24 26.67 -5.10
CA PHE A 8 -70.98 27.40 -5.21
C PHE A 8 -70.95 28.71 -4.39
N SER A 9 -72.08 29.11 -3.78
CA SER A 9 -72.15 30.32 -2.96
C SER A 9 -71.61 30.11 -1.54
N ASN A 10 -71.43 28.84 -1.10
CA ASN A 10 -70.94 28.52 0.24
C ASN A 10 -69.80 27.47 0.22
N PRO A 11 -68.53 27.91 0.32
CA PRO A 11 -67.35 27.05 0.25
C PRO A 11 -67.33 25.90 1.26
N LYS A 12 -67.90 26.10 2.47
CA LYS A 12 -67.93 25.07 3.53
C LYS A 12 -68.86 23.90 3.19
N LYS A 13 -69.97 24.15 2.49
CA LYS A 13 -70.91 23.10 2.04
C LYS A 13 -70.35 22.31 0.86
N LEU A 14 -69.67 22.99 -0.06
CA LEU A 14 -69.02 22.37 -1.22
C LEU A 14 -67.88 21.42 -0.78
N LEU A 15 -67.07 21.84 0.19
CA LEU A 15 -66.01 21.01 0.79
C LEU A 15 -66.55 19.76 1.50
N ALA A 16 -67.69 19.87 2.20
CA ALA A 16 -68.33 18.73 2.85
C ALA A 16 -68.85 17.69 1.83
N GLN A 17 -69.21 18.12 0.61
CA GLN A 17 -69.70 17.25 -0.46
C GLN A 17 -68.58 16.53 -1.23
N LEU A 18 -67.38 17.13 -1.32
CA LEU A 18 -66.25 16.60 -2.11
C LEU A 18 -65.30 15.71 -1.30
N ARG A 19 -65.26 15.87 0.03
CA ARG A 19 -64.33 15.17 0.94
C ARG A 19 -64.32 13.63 0.84
N PRO A 20 -65.46 12.92 0.74
CA PRO A 20 -65.46 11.44 0.72
C PRO A 20 -64.93 10.86 -0.60
N GLN A 21 -65.05 11.59 -1.70
CA GLN A 21 -64.61 11.14 -3.03
C GLN A 21 -63.09 11.28 -3.19
N ILE A 22 -62.52 12.33 -2.59
CA ILE A 22 -61.08 12.57 -2.57
C ILE A 22 -60.35 11.52 -1.72
N GLN A 23 -60.89 11.18 -0.54
CA GLN A 23 -60.28 10.18 0.35
C GLN A 23 -60.18 8.78 -0.28
N LYS A 24 -61.22 8.37 -1.03
CA LYS A 24 -61.27 7.05 -1.69
C LYS A 24 -60.22 6.89 -2.80
N GLN A 25 -59.89 7.98 -3.48
CA GLN A 25 -58.87 7.99 -4.53
C GLN A 25 -57.46 7.95 -3.91
N LEU A 26 -57.24 8.69 -2.82
CA LEU A 26 -55.98 8.72 -2.08
C LEU A 26 -55.56 7.35 -1.54
N ASP A 27 -56.51 6.59 -0.97
CA ASP A 27 -56.25 5.25 -0.41
C ASP A 27 -55.89 4.20 -1.49
N THR A 28 -56.22 4.49 -2.75
CA THR A 28 -55.94 3.62 -3.90
C THR A 28 -54.52 3.82 -4.42
N ASP A 29 -54.03 5.06 -4.40
CA ASP A 29 -52.72 5.43 -4.95
C ASP A 29 -51.59 5.16 -3.93
N LEU A 30 -51.86 5.25 -2.63
CA LEU A 30 -50.90 4.98 -1.56
C LEU A 30 -50.47 3.51 -1.41
N LYS A 31 -51.16 2.56 -2.07
CA LYS A 31 -50.80 1.12 -2.03
C LYS A 31 -49.73 0.70 -3.04
N LYS A 32 -49.26 1.58 -3.95
CA LYS A 32 -48.51 1.15 -5.15
C LYS A 32 -47.00 1.43 -5.20
N GLU A 33 -46.39 2.28 -4.38
CA GLU A 33 -44.97 2.64 -4.59
C GLU A 33 -44.08 2.68 -3.32
N GLY A 34 -42.84 2.17 -3.46
CA GLY A 34 -41.86 1.92 -2.38
C GLY A 34 -40.87 3.05 -2.06
N PRO A 35 -39.92 2.83 -1.11
CA PRO A 35 -39.29 3.90 -0.31
C PRO A 35 -38.25 4.78 -1.01
N SER A 36 -37.70 4.39 -2.16
CA SER A 36 -36.54 5.08 -2.78
C SER A 36 -36.90 6.33 -3.60
N LEU A 37 -38.17 6.53 -3.96
CA LEU A 37 -38.64 7.79 -4.56
C LEU A 37 -38.84 8.90 -3.51
N LYS A 38 -39.07 8.54 -2.24
CA LYS A 38 -39.45 9.49 -1.17
C LYS A 38 -38.40 10.59 -0.92
N GLN A 39 -37.11 10.29 -1.12
CA GLN A 39 -36.01 11.25 -0.94
C GLN A 39 -35.79 12.16 -2.16
N ARG A 40 -36.07 11.69 -3.39
CA ARG A 40 -35.89 12.50 -4.61
C ARG A 40 -37.08 13.42 -4.86
N SER A 41 -38.29 13.00 -4.49
CA SER A 41 -39.48 13.85 -4.50
C SER A 41 -39.32 15.05 -3.57
N GLN A 42 -38.69 14.89 -2.40
CA GLN A 42 -38.51 15.96 -1.41
C GLN A 42 -37.64 17.13 -1.91
N VAL A 43 -36.59 16.88 -2.70
CA VAL A 43 -35.71 17.93 -3.24
C VAL A 43 -36.37 18.72 -4.38
N ALA A 44 -37.13 18.03 -5.24
CA ALA A 44 -37.93 18.67 -6.28
C ALA A 44 -39.11 19.47 -5.69
N LEU A 45 -39.76 18.94 -4.65
CA LEU A 45 -40.80 19.64 -3.91
C LEU A 45 -40.24 20.89 -3.21
N ARG A 46 -39.04 20.82 -2.61
CA ARG A 46 -38.33 21.95 -1.95
C ARG A 46 -38.05 23.10 -2.91
N THR A 47 -37.61 22.81 -4.12
CA THR A 47 -37.28 23.84 -5.13
C THR A 47 -38.55 24.52 -5.67
N PHE A 48 -39.62 23.74 -5.84
CA PHE A 48 -40.93 24.25 -6.28
C PHE A 48 -41.63 25.08 -5.18
N LEU A 49 -41.52 24.64 -3.93
CA LEU A 49 -42.11 25.24 -2.73
C LEU A 49 -41.71 26.70 -2.50
N THR A 50 -40.42 27.00 -2.65
CA THR A 50 -39.88 28.34 -2.37
C THR A 50 -40.20 29.34 -3.48
N GLY A 51 -40.20 28.88 -4.73
CA GLY A 51 -40.44 29.74 -5.89
C GLY A 51 -41.92 29.99 -6.21
N ALA A 52 -42.81 29.04 -5.93
CA ALA A 52 -44.21 29.11 -6.40
C ALA A 52 -45.20 29.61 -5.34
N ILE A 53 -44.94 29.42 -4.05
CA ILE A 53 -45.90 29.76 -2.97
C ILE A 53 -45.47 30.99 -2.19
N LEU A 54 -44.19 31.10 -1.81
CA LEU A 54 -43.70 32.25 -1.04
C LEU A 54 -43.48 33.48 -1.92
N LEU A 55 -43.04 33.30 -3.17
CA LEU A 55 -42.80 34.41 -4.10
C LEU A 55 -44.07 35.24 -4.37
N PRO A 56 -45.27 34.67 -4.61
CA PRO A 56 -46.49 35.46 -4.77
C PRO A 56 -47.00 36.09 -3.46
N ILE A 57 -46.80 35.45 -2.31
CA ILE A 57 -47.25 35.96 -1.00
C ILE A 57 -46.37 37.13 -0.53
N ALA A 58 -45.06 37.09 -0.79
CA ALA A 58 -44.12 38.17 -0.47
C ALA A 58 -44.17 39.34 -1.48
N THR A 59 -44.61 39.09 -2.72
CA THR A 59 -44.72 40.14 -3.76
C THR A 59 -46.09 40.83 -3.81
N ALA A 60 -47.07 40.35 -3.04
CA ALA A 60 -48.34 41.04 -2.81
C ALA A 60 -48.17 42.25 -1.87
N GLY A 61 -47.51 43.31 -2.34
CA GLY A 61 -47.67 44.67 -1.82
C GLY A 61 -47.02 44.98 -0.47
N GLY A 62 -45.68 45.03 -0.44
CA GLY A 62 -44.92 46.05 0.29
C GLY A 62 -44.75 45.96 1.82
N ASP A 63 -45.57 45.22 2.57
CA ASP A 63 -45.47 45.15 4.03
C ASP A 63 -45.26 43.71 4.56
N PRO A 64 -44.07 43.38 5.10
CA PRO A 64 -43.78 42.06 5.70
C PRO A 64 -44.76 41.65 6.81
N ALA A 65 -45.38 42.60 7.52
CA ALA A 65 -46.35 42.31 8.56
C ALA A 65 -47.69 41.78 7.98
N ALA A 66 -48.10 42.29 6.83
CA ALA A 66 -49.31 41.83 6.12
C ALA A 66 -49.11 40.43 5.51
N THR A 67 -47.93 40.17 4.93
CA THR A 67 -47.53 38.85 4.41
C THR A 67 -47.59 37.79 5.53
N VAL A 68 -47.07 38.11 6.72
CA VAL A 68 -47.12 37.23 7.89
C VAL A 68 -48.55 36.97 8.35
N GLN A 69 -49.43 37.99 8.40
CA GLN A 69 -50.82 37.80 8.79
C GLN A 69 -51.60 36.92 7.80
N ALA A 70 -51.37 37.08 6.49
CA ALA A 70 -52.01 36.25 5.47
C ALA A 70 -51.56 34.78 5.55
N VAL A 71 -50.26 34.54 5.76
CA VAL A 71 -49.71 33.20 5.96
C VAL A 71 -50.23 32.58 7.26
N ALA A 72 -50.27 33.33 8.36
CA ALA A 72 -50.80 32.85 9.64
C ALA A 72 -52.29 32.48 9.54
N ALA A 73 -53.09 33.26 8.79
CA ALA A 73 -54.50 32.96 8.53
C ALA A 73 -54.68 31.67 7.69
N LEU A 74 -53.85 31.47 6.67
CA LEU A 74 -53.85 30.24 5.86
C LEU A 74 -53.44 29.01 6.67
N LEU A 75 -52.48 29.15 7.58
CA LEU A 75 -52.00 28.08 8.44
C LEU A 75 -52.92 27.79 9.63
N GLY A 76 -53.97 28.58 9.87
CA GLY A 76 -55.03 28.27 10.83
C GLY A 76 -54.54 28.09 12.28
N GLY A 77 -53.47 28.78 12.68
CA GLY A 77 -52.88 28.71 14.02
C GLY A 77 -51.65 27.79 14.16
N LEU A 78 -51.19 27.14 13.08
CA LEU A 78 -49.98 26.30 13.09
C LEU A 78 -48.66 27.07 12.98
N ALA A 79 -48.68 28.40 12.77
CA ALA A 79 -47.47 29.19 12.61
C ALA A 79 -46.75 29.39 13.95
N THR A 80 -45.47 29.01 14.02
CA THR A 80 -44.60 29.26 15.19
C THR A 80 -43.96 30.65 15.12
N GLU A 81 -43.50 31.19 16.25
CA GLU A 81 -42.73 32.46 16.27
C GLU A 81 -41.46 32.36 15.41
N HIS A 82 -40.77 31.21 15.42
CA HIS A 82 -39.58 30.97 14.60
C HIS A 82 -39.88 31.00 13.11
N PHE A 83 -40.94 30.32 12.65
CA PHE A 83 -41.35 30.35 11.25
C PHE A 83 -41.76 31.77 10.82
N THR A 84 -42.44 32.49 11.71
CA THR A 84 -42.87 33.86 11.48
C THR A 84 -41.70 34.82 11.36
N ASP A 85 -40.71 34.72 12.24
CA ASP A 85 -39.49 35.53 12.19
C ASP A 85 -38.63 35.21 10.96
N TRP A 86 -38.53 33.91 10.61
CA TRP A 86 -37.87 33.47 9.40
C TRP A 86 -38.51 34.08 8.14
N ILE A 87 -39.85 34.05 8.02
CA ILE A 87 -40.57 34.70 6.92
C ILE A 87 -40.28 36.20 6.86
N LYS A 88 -40.29 36.91 8.00
CA LYS A 88 -40.00 38.36 8.04
C LYS A 88 -38.60 38.67 7.54
N LYS A 89 -37.60 37.91 8.00
CA LYS A 89 -36.19 38.07 7.58
C LYS A 89 -36.01 37.73 6.11
N PHE A 90 -36.64 36.65 5.64
CA PHE A 90 -36.56 36.23 4.25
C PHE A 90 -37.23 37.25 3.31
N ALA A 91 -38.40 37.77 3.69
CA ALA A 91 -39.09 38.82 2.94
C ALA A 91 -38.29 40.13 2.93
N GLY A 92 -37.67 40.51 4.05
CA GLY A 92 -36.77 41.67 4.12
C GLY A 92 -35.54 41.51 3.23
N ALA A 93 -34.88 40.35 3.26
CA ALA A 93 -33.72 40.04 2.42
C ALA A 93 -34.04 40.07 0.91
N GLN A 94 -35.28 39.76 0.53
CA GLN A 94 -35.78 39.90 -0.84
C GLN A 94 -35.98 41.36 -1.23
N GLN A 95 -36.59 42.18 -0.36
CA GLN A 95 -36.74 43.61 -0.65
C GLN A 95 -35.39 44.33 -0.83
N THR A 96 -34.35 43.89 -0.13
CA THR A 96 -33.00 44.44 -0.26
C THR A 96 -32.11 43.73 -1.28
N ASN A 97 -32.60 42.69 -1.99
CA ASN A 97 -31.83 41.84 -2.90
C ASN A 97 -30.53 41.26 -2.31
N ASP A 98 -30.54 40.90 -1.02
CA ASP A 98 -29.38 40.27 -0.36
C ASP A 98 -29.35 38.76 -0.63
N GLU A 99 -28.76 38.37 -1.76
CA GLU A 99 -28.70 36.96 -2.22
C GLU A 99 -27.97 36.03 -1.24
N VAL A 100 -26.99 36.57 -0.50
CA VAL A 100 -26.21 35.78 0.47
C VAL A 100 -27.05 35.45 1.69
N LEU A 101 -27.78 36.44 2.22
CA LEU A 101 -28.67 36.21 3.35
C LEU A 101 -29.85 35.30 2.96
N GLN A 102 -30.34 35.41 1.73
CA GLN A 102 -31.35 34.49 1.19
C GLN A 102 -30.85 33.03 1.15
N GLN A 103 -29.63 32.78 0.66
CA GLN A 103 -29.05 31.42 0.67
C GLN A 103 -28.85 30.88 2.09
N GLN A 104 -28.41 31.72 3.03
CA GLN A 104 -28.23 31.30 4.43
C GLN A 104 -29.56 30.97 5.13
N LEU A 105 -30.57 31.82 4.95
CA LEU A 105 -31.92 31.56 5.48
C LEU A 105 -32.55 30.31 4.84
N MET A 106 -32.25 30.03 3.56
CA MET A 106 -32.69 28.82 2.88
C MET A 106 -32.05 27.55 3.46
N GLN A 107 -30.74 27.57 3.73
CA GLN A 107 -30.07 26.46 4.42
C GLN A 107 -30.63 26.26 5.84
N GLN A 108 -30.98 27.35 6.54
CA GLN A 108 -31.60 27.28 7.85
C GLN A 108 -32.99 26.61 7.81
N ALA A 109 -33.80 26.90 6.79
CA ALA A 109 -35.10 26.24 6.59
C ALA A 109 -34.95 24.75 6.29
N GLU A 110 -33.94 24.37 5.49
CA GLU A 110 -33.66 22.96 5.18
C GLU A 110 -33.22 22.13 6.40
N ALA A 111 -32.62 22.79 7.38
CA ALA A 111 -32.20 22.18 8.64
C ALA A 111 -33.29 22.19 9.73
N SER A 112 -34.35 23.01 9.58
CA SER A 112 -35.40 23.18 10.59
C SER A 112 -36.65 22.38 10.26
N GLU A 113 -36.91 21.34 11.06
CA GLU A 113 -38.07 20.46 10.90
C GLU A 113 -39.41 21.21 11.09
N GLU A 114 -39.45 22.21 11.98
CA GLU A 114 -40.65 23.05 12.21
C GLU A 114 -41.00 23.92 11.00
N ILE A 115 -40.01 24.54 10.35
CA ILE A 115 -40.21 25.39 9.16
C ILE A 115 -40.70 24.53 7.99
N LEU A 116 -40.11 23.34 7.82
CA LEU A 116 -40.52 22.37 6.80
C LEU A 116 -41.97 21.90 7.00
N LEU A 117 -42.38 21.65 8.24
CA LEU A 117 -43.75 21.21 8.55
C LEU A 117 -44.79 22.29 8.21
N CYS A 118 -44.49 23.56 8.53
CA CYS A 118 -45.36 24.69 8.20
C CYS A 118 -45.52 24.89 6.68
N LEU A 119 -44.42 24.76 5.92
CA LEU A 119 -44.44 24.85 4.45
C LEU A 119 -45.23 23.71 3.79
N GLN A 120 -45.10 22.50 4.36
CA GLN A 120 -45.86 21.34 3.90
C GLN A 120 -47.37 21.50 4.14
N HIS A 121 -47.78 22.10 5.26
CA HIS A 121 -49.21 22.35 5.52
C HIS A 121 -49.80 23.45 4.62
N LEU A 122 -48.97 24.42 4.20
CA LEU A 122 -49.35 25.43 3.21
C LEU A 122 -49.63 24.81 1.84
N LEU A 123 -48.84 23.81 1.42
CA LEU A 123 -49.04 23.06 0.16
C LEU A 123 -50.39 22.35 0.10
N GLU A 124 -50.76 21.65 1.18
CA GLU A 124 -52.02 20.89 1.23
C GLU A 124 -53.26 21.78 1.00
N LYS A 125 -53.14 23.09 1.23
CA LYS A 125 -54.21 24.06 0.98
C LYS A 125 -54.15 24.74 -0.40
N VAL A 126 -53.02 24.66 -1.12
CA VAL A 126 -52.77 25.39 -2.38
C VAL A 126 -53.02 24.52 -3.64
N GLU A 127 -53.24 23.21 -3.50
CA GLU A 127 -53.63 22.29 -4.61
C GLU A 127 -55.06 22.51 -5.18
N VAL A 128 -55.52 23.76 -5.29
CA VAL A 128 -56.79 24.14 -5.93
C VAL A 128 -56.57 24.62 -7.39
N LEU A 129 -55.32 24.88 -7.80
CA LEU A 129 -55.01 25.41 -9.14
C LEU A 129 -55.28 24.43 -10.30
N ALA A 130 -55.29 23.11 -10.06
CA ALA A 130 -55.70 22.13 -11.07
C ALA A 130 -57.23 22.12 -11.32
N THR A 131 -58.02 22.69 -10.40
CA THR A 131 -59.49 22.79 -10.54
C THR A 131 -59.88 24.08 -11.27
N VAL A 132 -59.07 25.14 -11.18
CA VAL A 132 -59.26 26.41 -11.93
C VAL A 132 -59.08 26.20 -13.44
N GLN A 133 -58.23 25.24 -13.85
CA GLN A 133 -58.05 24.86 -15.26
C GLN A 133 -59.32 24.33 -15.95
N LYS A 134 -60.34 23.92 -15.19
CA LYS A 134 -61.57 23.34 -15.75
C LYS A 134 -62.72 24.35 -15.90
N THR A 135 -62.52 25.63 -15.56
CA THR A 135 -63.63 26.61 -15.38
C THR A 135 -63.45 27.94 -16.15
N LEU A 136 -62.46 28.08 -17.04
CA LEU A 136 -62.26 29.31 -17.84
C LEU A 136 -62.88 29.19 -19.24
N GLY A 137 -63.67 30.19 -19.65
CA GLY A 137 -64.40 30.25 -20.92
C GLY A 137 -63.52 30.55 -22.15
N GLU A 138 -64.06 30.28 -23.34
CA GLU A 138 -63.33 30.16 -24.62
C GLU A 138 -62.53 31.40 -25.08
N ALA A 139 -62.78 32.58 -24.53
CA ALA A 139 -62.03 33.80 -24.87
C ALA A 139 -60.69 33.92 -24.13
N GLU A 140 -60.63 33.49 -22.86
CA GLU A 140 -59.42 33.59 -22.03
C GLU A 140 -58.47 32.42 -22.29
N ALA A 141 -59.00 31.26 -22.71
CA ALA A 141 -58.21 30.13 -23.20
C ALA A 141 -57.42 30.46 -24.49
N ARG A 142 -57.89 31.43 -25.30
CA ARG A 142 -57.25 31.84 -26.57
C ARG A 142 -56.04 32.74 -26.34
N TRP A 143 -56.13 33.68 -25.41
CA TRP A 143 -55.00 34.54 -25.00
C TRP A 143 -53.89 33.74 -24.31
N VAL A 144 -54.27 32.77 -23.45
CA VAL A 144 -53.34 31.83 -22.80
C VAL A 144 -52.68 30.89 -23.83
N LYS A 145 -53.39 30.46 -24.88
CA LYS A 145 -52.82 29.66 -26.00
C LYS A 145 -51.78 30.43 -26.82
N GLU A 146 -51.99 31.72 -27.05
CA GLU A 146 -51.12 32.56 -27.88
C GLU A 146 -49.81 32.97 -27.17
N GLN A 147 -49.79 33.02 -25.84
CA GLN A 147 -48.58 33.37 -25.07
C GLN A 147 -47.82 32.16 -24.50
N LEU A 148 -48.42 30.96 -24.41
CA LEU A 148 -47.75 29.76 -23.86
C LEU A 148 -47.28 28.74 -24.90
N PHE A 149 -47.65 28.88 -26.18
CA PHE A 149 -47.15 28.03 -27.27
C PHE A 149 -46.51 28.85 -28.39
N THR A 150 -45.40 29.52 -28.10
CA THR A 150 -44.31 29.49 -29.08
C THR A 150 -43.75 28.07 -29.06
N VAL A 151 -44.03 27.32 -30.12
CA VAL A 151 -43.39 26.05 -30.43
C VAL A 151 -41.88 26.20 -30.20
N ARG A 152 -41.35 25.44 -29.23
CA ARG A 152 -39.91 25.12 -29.16
C ARG A 152 -39.76 23.62 -29.40
N PRO A 153 -38.62 23.18 -29.98
CA PRO A 153 -38.45 21.81 -30.47
C PRO A 153 -38.44 20.77 -29.35
N ILE A 154 -38.66 19.51 -29.75
CA ILE A 154 -38.51 18.24 -29.01
C ILE A 154 -37.40 18.34 -27.94
N PRO A 155 -37.60 17.86 -26.69
CA PRO A 155 -36.66 18.13 -25.61
C PRO A 155 -35.36 17.36 -25.83
N ALA A 156 -34.36 18.00 -26.45
CA ALA A 156 -32.98 17.57 -26.44
C ALA A 156 -32.22 18.00 -25.17
N ASP A 157 -32.85 18.71 -24.22
CA ASP A 157 -32.08 19.53 -23.28
C ASP A 157 -32.18 19.10 -21.81
N THR A 158 -32.08 17.80 -21.53
CA THR A 158 -31.72 17.37 -20.16
C THR A 158 -30.25 17.73 -19.91
N ALA A 159 -29.91 18.18 -18.69
CA ALA A 159 -28.51 18.47 -18.33
C ALA A 159 -27.58 17.26 -18.58
N SER A 160 -28.12 16.03 -18.47
CA SER A 160 -27.42 14.79 -18.76
C SER A 160 -27.08 14.61 -20.25
N HIS A 161 -28.00 14.93 -21.17
CA HIS A 161 -27.74 14.87 -22.62
C HIS A 161 -26.67 15.89 -23.04
N ARG A 162 -26.77 17.14 -22.55
CA ARG A 162 -25.76 18.18 -22.81
C ARG A 162 -24.37 17.78 -22.33
N ALA A 163 -24.27 17.24 -21.12
CA ALA A 163 -23.00 16.78 -20.57
C ALA A 163 -22.39 15.66 -21.42
N PHE A 164 -23.21 14.70 -21.88
CA PHE A 164 -22.76 13.62 -22.74
C PHE A 164 -22.34 14.13 -24.14
N ALA A 165 -23.13 15.01 -24.76
CA ALA A 165 -22.80 15.59 -26.05
C ALA A 165 -21.50 16.43 -26.00
N GLN A 166 -21.28 17.18 -24.92
CA GLN A 166 -20.01 17.88 -24.68
C GLN A 166 -18.83 16.91 -24.54
N GLN A 167 -19.03 15.78 -23.87
CA GLN A 167 -18.00 14.74 -23.72
C GLN A 167 -17.63 14.12 -25.09
N VAL A 168 -18.61 13.77 -25.92
CA VAL A 168 -18.38 13.24 -27.27
C VAL A 168 -17.68 14.28 -28.15
N LYS A 169 -18.12 15.55 -28.08
CA LYS A 169 -17.52 16.66 -28.82
C LYS A 169 -16.03 16.83 -28.48
N ARG A 170 -15.68 16.76 -27.19
CA ARG A 170 -14.29 16.87 -26.72
C ARG A 170 -13.39 15.79 -27.34
N LEU A 171 -13.89 14.56 -27.53
CA LEU A 171 -13.13 13.50 -28.22
C LEU A 171 -12.75 13.87 -29.65
N PHE A 172 -13.68 14.45 -30.42
CA PHE A 172 -13.40 14.88 -31.79
C PHE A 172 -12.43 16.08 -31.84
N GLN A 173 -12.50 17.00 -30.87
CA GLN A 173 -11.51 18.07 -30.73
C GLN A 173 -10.11 17.51 -30.48
N LEU A 174 -9.98 16.46 -29.65
CA LEU A 174 -8.71 15.78 -29.39
C LEU A 174 -8.20 15.02 -30.62
N LYS A 175 -9.08 14.53 -31.50
CA LYS A 175 -8.72 14.02 -32.83
C LYS A 175 -8.31 15.11 -33.83
N ARG A 176 -8.36 16.39 -33.44
CA ARG A 176 -8.14 17.57 -34.30
C ARG A 176 -9.15 17.71 -35.44
N SER A 177 -10.34 17.13 -35.29
CA SER A 177 -11.43 17.30 -36.24
C SER A 177 -11.99 18.72 -36.15
N ALA A 178 -12.40 19.31 -37.28
CA ALA A 178 -13.10 20.60 -37.27
C ALA A 178 -14.56 20.40 -36.85
N ILE A 179 -15.08 21.23 -35.93
CA ILE A 179 -16.43 21.09 -35.37
C ILE A 179 -17.28 22.31 -35.69
N THR A 180 -18.52 22.09 -36.14
CA THR A 180 -19.54 23.13 -36.32
C THR A 180 -20.74 22.82 -35.42
N GLU A 181 -21.09 23.76 -34.55
CA GLU A 181 -22.12 23.58 -33.50
C GLU A 181 -23.53 23.91 -33.98
N GLU A 182 -23.67 24.84 -34.93
CA GLU A 182 -24.97 25.27 -35.45
C GLU A 182 -25.32 24.53 -36.75
N PHE A 183 -25.60 23.23 -36.65
CA PHE A 183 -25.98 22.42 -37.82
C PHE A 183 -27.45 21.99 -37.80
N TYR A 184 -28.23 22.57 -38.72
CA TYR A 184 -29.66 22.32 -38.84
C TYR A 184 -29.97 21.19 -39.83
N LEU A 185 -30.75 20.21 -39.38
CA LEU A 185 -31.15 19.04 -40.16
C LEU A 185 -32.37 19.29 -41.08
N GLY A 186 -33.04 20.43 -40.88
CA GLY A 186 -34.23 20.88 -41.62
C GLY A 186 -35.28 21.48 -40.67
N GLY A 187 -35.88 22.61 -41.02
CA GLY A 187 -36.78 23.35 -40.10
C GLY A 187 -36.05 23.83 -38.84
N GLU A 188 -36.68 23.73 -37.67
CA GLU A 188 -36.09 24.08 -36.37
C GLU A 188 -35.20 22.98 -35.74
N GLN A 189 -35.05 21.82 -36.40
CA GLN A 189 -34.33 20.67 -35.84
C GLN A 189 -32.82 20.82 -35.96
N ARG A 190 -32.09 20.61 -34.85
CA ARG A 190 -30.63 20.74 -34.75
C ARG A 190 -29.98 19.39 -34.45
N ALA A 191 -28.87 19.11 -35.14
CA ALA A 191 -27.94 18.07 -34.71
C ALA A 191 -27.16 18.54 -33.48
N ASP A 192 -26.55 17.61 -32.73
CA ASP A 192 -25.66 17.99 -31.62
C ASP A 192 -24.43 18.75 -32.13
N PHE A 193 -23.78 18.25 -33.19
CA PHE A 193 -22.72 18.96 -33.93
C PHE A 193 -22.37 18.27 -35.26
N LEU A 194 -21.67 18.99 -36.15
CA LEU A 194 -21.07 18.46 -37.37
C LEU A 194 -19.55 18.36 -37.20
N VAL A 195 -18.98 17.21 -37.55
CA VAL A 195 -17.54 16.96 -37.56
C VAL A 195 -17.05 16.94 -39.00
N THR A 196 -15.98 17.67 -39.30
CA THR A 196 -15.28 17.61 -40.59
C THR A 196 -13.88 17.07 -40.38
N ASP A 197 -13.65 15.85 -40.87
CA ASP A 197 -12.33 15.21 -40.91
C ASP A 197 -11.72 15.40 -42.30
N VAL A 198 -10.39 15.33 -42.42
CA VAL A 198 -9.70 15.28 -43.72
C VAL A 198 -9.21 13.85 -43.92
N ILE A 199 -9.71 13.18 -44.96
CA ILE A 199 -9.32 11.82 -45.31
C ILE A 199 -8.86 11.83 -46.77
N HIS A 200 -7.61 11.43 -47.03
CA HIS A 200 -7.01 11.46 -48.37
C HIS A 200 -7.16 12.83 -49.08
N ASP A 201 -6.92 13.92 -48.36
CA ASP A 201 -7.06 15.31 -48.81
C ASP A 201 -8.49 15.77 -49.18
N GLU A 202 -9.51 14.96 -48.90
CA GLU A 202 -10.92 15.33 -49.07
C GLU A 202 -11.64 15.54 -47.71
N PRO A 203 -12.50 16.56 -47.56
CA PRO A 203 -13.25 16.80 -46.34
C PRO A 203 -14.42 15.82 -46.19
N LEU A 204 -14.42 15.03 -45.11
CA LEU A 204 -15.50 14.15 -44.73
C LEU A 204 -16.35 14.77 -43.62
N ARG A 205 -17.56 15.20 -43.95
CA ARG A 205 -18.54 15.84 -43.06
C ARG A 205 -19.48 14.81 -42.47
N THR A 206 -19.30 14.55 -41.17
CA THR A 206 -20.08 13.60 -40.38
C THR A 206 -21.00 14.35 -39.43
N VAL A 207 -22.31 14.17 -39.59
CA VAL A 207 -23.30 14.66 -38.61
C VAL A 207 -23.27 13.74 -37.40
N VAL A 208 -23.12 14.29 -36.20
CA VAL A 208 -23.09 13.52 -34.95
C VAL A 208 -24.34 13.81 -34.14
N GLN A 209 -24.98 12.73 -33.69
CA GLN A 209 -26.05 12.78 -32.69
C GLN A 209 -25.71 11.87 -31.51
N CYS A 210 -25.87 12.38 -30.30
CA CYS A 210 -25.68 11.67 -29.05
C CYS A 210 -27.01 11.11 -28.53
N VAL A 211 -26.97 9.95 -27.86
CA VAL A 211 -28.15 9.32 -27.25
C VAL A 211 -27.78 8.75 -25.89
N THR A 212 -28.57 9.08 -24.85
CA THR A 212 -28.38 8.58 -23.47
C THR A 212 -29.56 7.73 -23.01
N THR A 213 -29.29 6.60 -22.34
CA THR A 213 -30.29 5.58 -21.98
C THR A 213 -31.22 5.88 -20.80
N GLN A 214 -31.29 7.11 -20.27
CA GLN A 214 -32.34 7.48 -19.30
C GLN A 214 -33.75 7.54 -19.92
N GLN A 215 -33.88 7.41 -21.24
CA GLN A 215 -35.15 7.32 -21.96
C GLN A 215 -35.50 5.86 -22.30
N GLY A 216 -35.75 5.02 -21.29
CA GLY A 216 -36.05 3.58 -21.42
C GLY A 216 -37.32 3.18 -22.19
N ARG A 217 -37.88 4.06 -23.03
CA ARG A 217 -38.99 3.79 -23.98
C ARG A 217 -38.80 4.49 -25.35
N ALA A 218 -37.68 5.18 -25.59
CA ALA A 218 -37.51 6.08 -26.73
C ALA A 218 -36.59 5.59 -27.86
N ASP A 219 -35.94 4.43 -27.73
CA ASP A 219 -34.89 4.00 -28.67
C ASP A 219 -35.39 3.83 -30.11
N GLU A 220 -36.55 3.20 -30.33
CA GLU A 220 -37.10 2.99 -31.67
C GLU A 220 -37.80 4.24 -32.23
N GLU A 221 -38.61 4.93 -31.40
CA GLU A 221 -39.35 6.13 -31.84
C GLU A 221 -38.42 7.30 -32.18
N MET A 222 -37.33 7.46 -31.43
CA MET A 222 -36.29 8.46 -31.69
C MET A 222 -35.50 8.13 -32.97
N VAL A 223 -35.06 6.88 -33.13
CA VAL A 223 -34.37 6.43 -34.35
C VAL A 223 -35.28 6.61 -35.57
N LEU A 224 -36.57 6.25 -35.49
CA LEU A 224 -37.57 6.45 -36.55
C LEU A 224 -37.71 7.92 -36.97
N LYS A 225 -37.68 8.88 -36.04
CA LYS A 225 -37.69 10.32 -36.34
C LYS A 225 -36.41 10.79 -37.06
N MET A 226 -35.27 10.16 -36.77
CA MET A 226 -33.96 10.49 -37.34
C MET A 226 -33.71 9.90 -38.75
N LEU A 227 -34.45 8.86 -39.17
CA LEU A 227 -34.24 8.20 -40.47
C LEU A 227 -34.45 9.15 -41.66
N GLY A 228 -35.43 10.06 -41.58
CA GLY A 228 -35.74 11.02 -42.67
C GLY A 228 -34.77 12.20 -42.78
N TRP A 229 -34.09 12.55 -41.68
CA TRP A 229 -33.23 13.74 -41.63
C TRP A 229 -31.93 13.56 -42.40
N LEU A 230 -31.26 12.42 -42.22
CA LEU A 230 -29.98 12.17 -42.87
C LEU A 230 -30.10 12.10 -44.40
N ALA A 231 -31.15 11.46 -44.92
CA ALA A 231 -31.42 11.41 -46.36
C ALA A 231 -31.63 12.81 -46.96
N THR A 232 -32.37 13.67 -46.25
CA THR A 232 -32.64 15.06 -46.67
C THR A 232 -31.35 15.87 -46.74
N VAL A 233 -30.53 15.84 -45.69
CA VAL A 233 -29.29 16.63 -45.61
C VAL A 233 -28.21 16.11 -46.57
N LYS A 234 -28.14 14.79 -46.79
CA LYS A 234 -27.26 14.19 -47.81
C LYS A 234 -27.67 14.61 -49.23
N SER A 235 -28.98 14.63 -49.54
CA SER A 235 -29.46 15.07 -50.86
C SER A 235 -29.14 16.54 -51.17
N GLN A 236 -28.96 17.36 -50.12
CA GLN A 236 -28.54 18.76 -50.21
C GLN A 236 -27.01 18.94 -50.23
N ASN A 237 -26.23 17.85 -50.25
CA ASN A 237 -24.76 17.85 -50.17
C ASN A 237 -24.19 18.60 -48.94
N ARG A 238 -24.92 18.58 -47.82
CA ARG A 238 -24.55 19.27 -46.57
C ARG A 238 -23.84 18.37 -45.56
N CYS A 239 -23.89 17.05 -45.75
CA CYS A 239 -23.10 16.06 -45.03
C CYS A 239 -22.87 14.82 -45.90
N ASP A 240 -21.86 14.03 -45.53
CA ASP A 240 -21.48 12.82 -46.26
C ASP A 240 -21.95 11.55 -45.53
N ARG A 241 -22.02 11.59 -44.18
CA ARG A 241 -22.55 10.49 -43.35
C ARG A 241 -23.12 10.97 -42.02
N GLY A 242 -23.90 10.09 -41.37
CA GLY A 242 -24.41 10.28 -40.01
C GLY A 242 -23.78 9.30 -39.03
N LEU A 243 -23.51 9.76 -37.81
CA LEU A 243 -22.99 8.98 -36.69
C LEU A 243 -23.89 9.18 -35.47
N ILE A 244 -24.39 8.07 -34.93
CA ILE A 244 -25.07 8.03 -33.64
C ILE A 244 -24.08 7.53 -32.60
N VAL A 245 -23.88 8.30 -31.53
CA VAL A 245 -23.02 7.95 -30.39
C VAL A 245 -23.87 7.69 -29.17
N THR A 246 -23.74 6.50 -28.59
CA THR A 246 -24.59 6.05 -27.46
C THR A 246 -23.78 5.73 -26.22
N ASP A 247 -24.35 5.93 -25.02
CA ASP A 247 -23.70 5.61 -23.75
C ASP A 247 -23.71 4.11 -23.42
N LYS A 248 -24.83 3.41 -23.68
CA LYS A 248 -24.98 1.97 -23.36
C LYS A 248 -25.38 1.09 -24.55
N GLY A 249 -25.32 1.61 -25.77
CA GLY A 249 -25.80 0.92 -26.97
C GLY A 249 -27.29 1.13 -27.23
N LEU A 250 -27.74 0.68 -28.41
CA LEU A 250 -29.16 0.64 -28.80
C LEU A 250 -29.68 -0.80 -28.73
N SER A 251 -31.00 -0.96 -28.67
CA SER A 251 -31.63 -2.27 -28.89
C SER A 251 -31.24 -2.82 -30.28
N PRO A 252 -31.17 -4.16 -30.48
CA PRO A 252 -30.83 -4.73 -31.79
C PRO A 252 -31.73 -4.26 -32.94
N ALA A 253 -33.02 -4.04 -32.66
CA ALA A 253 -33.99 -3.53 -33.64
C ALA A 253 -33.72 -2.06 -34.01
N ALA A 254 -33.50 -1.18 -33.02
CA ALA A 254 -33.15 0.22 -33.26
C ALA A 254 -31.79 0.37 -33.95
N HIS A 255 -30.82 -0.47 -33.59
CA HIS A 255 -29.51 -0.54 -34.24
C HIS A 255 -29.65 -0.90 -35.73
N GLY A 256 -30.37 -1.97 -36.06
CA GLY A 256 -30.60 -2.39 -37.45
C GLY A 256 -31.34 -1.35 -38.29
N GLN A 257 -32.33 -0.66 -37.71
CA GLN A 257 -33.05 0.42 -38.38
C GLN A 257 -32.17 1.65 -38.66
N ALA A 258 -31.36 2.06 -37.69
CA ALA A 258 -30.43 3.18 -37.87
C ALA A 258 -29.40 2.91 -38.97
N GLU A 259 -28.76 1.72 -38.95
CA GLU A 259 -27.81 1.31 -39.99
C GLU A 259 -28.48 1.21 -41.36
N GLY A 260 -29.71 0.67 -41.43
CA GLY A 260 -30.50 0.60 -42.66
C GLY A 260 -30.83 1.97 -43.29
N ALA A 261 -30.91 3.04 -42.49
CA ALA A 261 -31.08 4.41 -42.98
C ALA A 261 -29.76 5.17 -43.22
N GLY A 262 -28.62 4.48 -43.13
CA GLY A 262 -27.30 5.04 -43.41
C GLY A 262 -26.65 5.81 -42.26
N TRP A 263 -27.16 5.67 -41.03
CA TRP A 263 -26.49 6.11 -39.81
C TRP A 263 -25.54 5.02 -39.33
N ARG A 264 -24.29 5.37 -39.01
CA ARG A 264 -23.41 4.46 -38.26
C ARG A 264 -23.70 4.60 -36.79
N VAL A 265 -23.90 3.49 -36.09
CA VAL A 265 -24.09 3.51 -34.62
C VAL A 265 -22.79 3.08 -33.96
N ARG A 266 -22.32 3.86 -32.98
CA ARG A 266 -21.14 3.53 -32.17
C ARG A 266 -21.43 3.77 -30.70
N ARG A 267 -20.89 2.92 -29.83
CA ARG A 267 -20.86 3.28 -28.40
C ARG A 267 -19.74 4.26 -28.15
N TYR A 268 -19.91 5.08 -27.12
CA TYR A 268 -18.86 5.98 -26.66
C TYR A 268 -17.55 5.23 -26.35
N ASP A 269 -17.65 4.07 -25.70
CA ASP A 269 -16.50 3.20 -25.40
C ASP A 269 -15.76 2.73 -26.67
N ASP A 270 -16.48 2.49 -27.78
CA ASP A 270 -15.86 2.08 -29.05
C ASP A 270 -15.09 3.24 -29.70
N LEU A 271 -15.59 4.47 -29.55
CA LEU A 271 -14.89 5.67 -30.03
C LEU A 271 -13.62 5.93 -29.22
N LEU A 272 -13.68 5.70 -27.90
CA LEU A 272 -12.52 5.80 -27.01
C LEU A 272 -11.44 4.80 -27.38
N ALA A 273 -11.82 3.54 -27.57
CA ALA A 273 -10.90 2.47 -27.95
C ALA A 273 -10.17 2.74 -29.28
N GLY A 274 -10.79 3.50 -30.19
CA GLY A 274 -10.20 3.88 -31.48
C GLY A 274 -9.41 5.20 -31.47
N LEU A 275 -9.03 5.73 -30.29
CA LEU A 275 -8.21 6.95 -30.18
C LEU A 275 -6.71 6.65 -30.11
N MET A 276 -6.33 5.52 -29.51
CA MET A 276 -4.96 5.04 -29.38
C MET A 276 -4.96 3.53 -29.60
N ASP A 277 -4.02 3.02 -30.39
CA ASP A 277 -3.86 1.58 -30.60
C ASP A 277 -2.91 0.99 -29.54
N PHE A 278 -3.42 0.02 -28.79
CA PHE A 278 -2.67 -0.72 -27.76
C PHE A 278 -2.53 -2.20 -28.11
N SER A 279 -2.95 -2.64 -29.30
CA SER A 279 -3.05 -4.07 -29.65
C SER A 279 -1.71 -4.80 -29.50
N LEU A 280 -0.61 -4.17 -29.95
CA LEU A 280 0.74 -4.72 -29.81
C LEU A 280 1.17 -4.81 -28.33
N TYR A 281 0.84 -3.80 -27.53
CA TYR A 281 1.15 -3.78 -26.10
C TYR A 281 0.37 -4.85 -25.34
N LEU A 282 -0.91 -5.06 -25.65
CA LEU A 282 -1.73 -6.09 -25.03
C LEU A 282 -1.22 -7.49 -25.36
N SER A 283 -0.87 -7.75 -26.62
CA SER A 283 -0.23 -9.01 -27.01
C SER A 283 1.06 -9.26 -26.23
N ARG A 284 1.90 -8.23 -26.07
CA ARG A 284 3.13 -8.34 -25.25
C ARG A 284 2.83 -8.65 -23.79
N CYS A 285 1.81 -8.04 -23.19
CA CYS A 285 1.40 -8.38 -21.82
C CYS A 285 1.01 -9.87 -21.70
N CYS A 286 0.35 -10.42 -22.72
CA CYS A 286 0.00 -11.82 -22.78
C CYS A 286 1.23 -12.72 -22.93
N ASP A 287 2.11 -12.38 -23.86
CA ASP A 287 3.36 -13.12 -24.13
C ASP A 287 4.30 -13.10 -22.93
N ASP A 288 4.43 -11.96 -22.25
CA ASP A 288 5.28 -11.80 -21.07
C ASP A 288 4.89 -12.76 -19.94
N PHE A 289 3.61 -13.14 -19.83
CA PHE A 289 3.17 -14.06 -18.78
C PHE A 289 3.17 -15.53 -19.22
N THR A 290 2.93 -15.81 -20.50
CA THR A 290 2.74 -17.18 -21.03
C THR A 290 3.98 -17.77 -21.67
N GLN A 291 4.86 -16.95 -22.23
CA GLN A 291 6.08 -17.40 -22.88
C GLN A 291 7.25 -17.47 -21.89
N ALA A 292 8.19 -18.37 -22.16
CA ALA A 292 9.43 -18.46 -21.40
C ALA A 292 10.21 -17.13 -21.54
N ARG A 293 10.73 -16.62 -20.42
CA ARG A 293 11.59 -15.43 -20.46
C ARG A 293 12.81 -15.71 -21.33
N SER A 294 13.31 -14.72 -22.05
CA SER A 294 14.50 -14.90 -22.90
C SER A 294 15.68 -15.45 -22.11
N GLY A 295 16.06 -16.70 -22.36
CA GLY A 295 17.16 -17.39 -21.65
C GLY A 295 16.79 -18.16 -20.40
N SER A 296 15.51 -18.16 -20.03
CA SER A 296 14.98 -19.09 -19.04
C SER A 296 14.84 -20.47 -19.65
N VAL A 297 15.29 -21.50 -18.91
CA VAL A 297 14.98 -22.91 -19.19
C VAL A 297 13.59 -23.31 -18.67
N LEU A 298 13.02 -22.49 -17.78
CA LEU A 298 11.66 -22.67 -17.28
C LEU A 298 10.64 -22.11 -18.28
N PRO A 299 9.42 -22.68 -18.32
CA PRO A 299 8.33 -22.18 -19.16
C PRO A 299 7.87 -20.77 -18.72
N GLY A 300 6.85 -20.24 -19.39
CA GLY A 300 6.21 -19.01 -18.95
C GLY A 300 5.60 -19.14 -17.55
N LEU A 301 5.43 -18.01 -16.87
CA LEU A 301 4.89 -17.95 -15.50
C LEU A 301 3.53 -18.63 -15.38
N ALA A 302 2.73 -18.65 -16.46
CA ALA A 302 1.42 -19.29 -16.49
C ALA A 302 1.42 -20.76 -16.01
N GLU A 303 2.49 -21.53 -16.30
CA GLU A 303 2.56 -22.96 -15.98
C GLU A 303 2.74 -23.23 -14.47
N TYR A 304 3.39 -22.33 -13.74
CA TYR A 304 3.74 -22.52 -12.33
C TYR A 304 3.33 -21.37 -11.40
N TYR A 305 2.54 -20.41 -11.89
CA TYR A 305 1.98 -19.35 -11.07
C TYR A 305 1.08 -19.91 -9.97
N VAL A 306 1.19 -19.38 -8.76
CA VAL A 306 0.32 -19.67 -7.63
C VAL A 306 -0.36 -18.38 -7.18
N SER A 307 -1.67 -18.45 -6.94
CA SER A 307 -2.44 -17.29 -6.48
C SER A 307 -1.94 -16.77 -5.13
N LEU A 308 -1.87 -15.45 -5.00
CA LEU A 308 -1.41 -14.79 -3.78
C LEU A 308 -2.55 -14.56 -2.79
N LYS A 309 -2.24 -14.66 -1.50
CA LYS A 309 -3.14 -14.37 -0.40
C LYS A 309 -2.79 -13.02 0.23
N ALA A 310 -3.79 -12.23 0.59
CA ALA A 310 -3.61 -10.91 1.19
C ALA A 310 -4.59 -10.66 2.36
N ARG A 311 -4.31 -9.62 3.14
CA ARG A 311 -5.22 -9.06 4.15
C ARG A 311 -5.31 -7.55 3.99
N LEU A 312 -6.32 -6.94 4.61
CA LEU A 312 -6.35 -5.48 4.77
C LEU A 312 -5.25 -5.06 5.75
N GLU A 313 -4.54 -3.99 5.42
CA GLU A 313 -3.50 -3.40 6.29
C GLU A 313 -4.12 -2.85 7.59
N ARG A 314 -5.25 -2.15 7.48
CA ARG A 314 -6.11 -1.78 8.61
C ARG A 314 -7.26 -2.77 8.70
N GLY A 315 -7.11 -3.81 9.51
CA GLY A 315 -8.12 -4.84 9.73
C GLY A 315 -7.85 -5.67 10.98
N ASP A 316 -8.81 -6.50 11.37
CA ASP A 316 -8.62 -7.50 12.42
C ASP A 316 -7.49 -8.46 12.01
N GLU A 317 -6.40 -8.48 12.78
CA GLU A 317 -5.26 -9.38 12.54
C GLU A 317 -5.66 -10.85 12.53
N LYS A 318 -6.80 -11.20 13.15
CA LYS A 318 -7.36 -12.56 13.17
C LYS A 318 -8.19 -12.89 11.93
N ALA A 319 -8.50 -11.92 11.07
CA ALA A 319 -9.25 -12.18 9.84
C ALA A 319 -8.47 -13.13 8.92
N LYS A 320 -9.19 -14.07 8.30
CA LYS A 320 -8.56 -15.01 7.34
C LYS A 320 -8.05 -14.24 6.11
N PRO A 321 -6.85 -14.56 5.58
CA PRO A 321 -6.40 -14.03 4.30
C PRO A 321 -7.40 -14.36 3.18
N PHE A 322 -7.51 -13.47 2.20
CA PHE A 322 -8.32 -13.67 1.00
C PHE A 322 -7.43 -13.80 -0.24
N ASP A 323 -7.98 -14.41 -1.29
CA ASP A 323 -7.35 -14.46 -2.61
C ASP A 323 -7.25 -13.05 -3.22
N LEU A 324 -6.04 -12.64 -3.56
CA LEU A 324 -5.76 -11.27 -4.00
C LEU A 324 -6.40 -10.95 -5.35
N LEU A 325 -6.33 -11.87 -6.32
CA LEU A 325 -6.87 -11.63 -7.67
C LEU A 325 -8.39 -11.45 -7.60
N THR A 326 -9.07 -12.31 -6.84
CA THR A 326 -10.52 -12.23 -6.60
C THR A 326 -10.90 -10.90 -5.96
N HIS A 327 -10.14 -10.43 -4.97
CA HIS A 327 -10.37 -9.13 -4.33
C HIS A 327 -10.18 -7.96 -5.29
N VAL A 328 -9.11 -7.98 -6.10
CA VAL A 328 -8.84 -6.93 -7.10
C VAL A 328 -9.92 -6.92 -8.18
N GLN A 329 -10.37 -8.08 -8.66
CA GLN A 329 -11.48 -8.18 -9.61
C GLN A 329 -12.79 -7.63 -9.02
N ALA A 330 -13.07 -7.88 -7.75
CA ALA A 330 -14.21 -7.28 -7.06
C ALA A 330 -14.07 -5.76 -6.95
N TRP A 331 -12.87 -5.25 -6.64
CA TRP A 331 -12.56 -3.82 -6.62
C TRP A 331 -12.77 -3.14 -7.97
N LEU A 332 -12.37 -3.78 -9.08
CA LEU A 332 -12.58 -3.25 -10.44
C LEU A 332 -14.07 -3.06 -10.77
N ARG A 333 -14.96 -3.89 -10.21
CA ARG A 333 -16.42 -3.84 -10.41
C ARG A 333 -17.15 -2.87 -9.48
N ARG A 334 -16.46 -2.27 -8.49
CA ARG A 334 -17.11 -1.33 -7.55
C ARG A 334 -17.61 -0.07 -8.27
N PRO A 335 -18.74 0.51 -7.84
CA PRO A 335 -19.20 1.80 -8.35
C PRO A 335 -18.15 2.89 -8.16
N SER A 336 -18.10 3.85 -9.09
CA SER A 336 -17.24 5.02 -8.99
C SER A 336 -17.85 6.10 -8.06
N PRO A 337 -17.02 6.85 -7.29
CA PRO A 337 -15.58 6.71 -7.15
C PRO A 337 -15.20 5.53 -6.24
N ALA A 338 -14.09 4.85 -6.57
CA ALA A 338 -13.50 3.79 -5.75
C ALA A 338 -12.11 4.24 -5.26
N PRO A 339 -11.70 3.90 -4.03
CA PRO A 339 -10.37 4.25 -3.53
C PRO A 339 -9.27 3.53 -4.33
N PRO A 340 -8.11 4.16 -4.54
CA PRO A 340 -6.95 3.47 -5.10
C PRO A 340 -6.48 2.33 -4.18
N LEU A 341 -5.93 1.27 -4.77
CA LEU A 341 -5.35 0.15 -4.03
C LEU A 341 -3.86 0.40 -3.79
N MET A 342 -3.40 0.10 -2.57
CA MET A 342 -1.97 0.00 -2.24
C MET A 342 -1.65 -1.45 -1.91
N LEU A 343 -0.84 -2.11 -2.72
CA LEU A 343 -0.36 -3.48 -2.48
C LEU A 343 1.00 -3.44 -1.78
N LEU A 344 0.98 -3.70 -0.48
CA LEU A 344 2.16 -3.79 0.36
C LEU A 344 2.61 -5.24 0.46
N GLY A 345 3.90 -5.48 0.31
CA GLY A 345 4.45 -6.81 0.55
C GLY A 345 5.95 -6.73 0.70
N GLU A 346 6.50 -7.62 1.52
CA GLU A 346 7.94 -7.76 1.65
C GLU A 346 8.58 -8.27 0.35
N TYR A 347 9.91 -8.36 0.34
CA TYR A 347 10.64 -8.97 -0.75
C TYR A 347 10.19 -10.42 -1.02
N GLY A 348 10.12 -10.81 -2.30
CA GLY A 348 9.92 -12.19 -2.72
C GLY A 348 8.48 -12.70 -2.53
N THR A 349 7.58 -11.88 -1.99
CA THR A 349 6.15 -12.20 -1.80
C THR A 349 5.35 -12.28 -3.10
N GLY A 350 5.93 -11.82 -4.23
CA GLY A 350 5.34 -11.96 -5.56
C GLY A 350 4.61 -10.73 -6.12
N LYS A 351 4.80 -9.52 -5.55
CA LYS A 351 4.20 -8.25 -6.03
C LYS A 351 4.28 -8.07 -7.55
N THR A 352 5.49 -8.09 -8.12
CA THR A 352 5.73 -7.93 -9.57
C THR A 352 5.11 -9.06 -10.38
N THR A 353 5.18 -10.29 -9.88
CA THR A 353 4.54 -11.45 -10.54
C THR A 353 3.03 -11.31 -10.56
N PHE A 354 2.43 -10.79 -9.49
CA PHE A 354 1.00 -10.48 -9.43
C PHE A 354 0.61 -9.33 -10.36
N CYS A 355 1.39 -8.25 -10.42
CA CYS A 355 1.15 -7.14 -11.34
C CYS A 355 1.15 -7.62 -12.81
N ARG A 356 2.07 -8.51 -13.17
CA ARG A 356 2.10 -9.18 -14.48
C ARG A 356 0.91 -10.11 -14.69
N LYS A 357 0.52 -10.89 -13.69
CA LYS A 357 -0.69 -11.74 -13.74
C LYS A 357 -1.95 -10.90 -13.98
N LEU A 358 -2.10 -9.79 -13.26
CA LEU A 358 -3.23 -8.88 -13.41
C LEU A 358 -3.25 -8.23 -14.79
N ALA A 359 -2.08 -7.77 -15.29
CA ALA A 359 -1.96 -7.25 -16.64
C ALA A 359 -2.31 -8.30 -17.70
N PHE A 360 -1.87 -9.55 -17.54
CA PHE A 360 -2.24 -10.67 -18.40
C PHE A 360 -3.77 -10.90 -18.43
N GLU A 361 -4.42 -11.05 -17.27
CA GLU A 361 -5.86 -11.32 -17.18
C GLU A 361 -6.68 -10.22 -17.86
N LEU A 362 -6.33 -8.96 -17.60
CA LEU A 362 -7.01 -7.81 -18.19
C LEU A 362 -6.74 -7.68 -19.69
N ALA A 363 -5.52 -7.95 -20.16
CA ALA A 363 -5.16 -7.89 -21.57
C ALA A 363 -5.85 -9.00 -22.38
N ASP A 364 -5.84 -10.24 -21.87
CA ASP A 364 -6.50 -11.40 -22.48
C ASP A 364 -8.02 -11.20 -22.55
N GLU A 365 -8.65 -10.71 -21.47
CA GLU A 365 -10.07 -10.34 -21.49
C GLU A 365 -10.37 -9.25 -22.53
N TYR A 366 -9.54 -8.20 -22.58
CA TYR A 366 -9.72 -7.09 -23.52
C TYR A 366 -9.60 -7.52 -24.98
N LEU A 367 -8.58 -8.32 -25.32
CA LEU A 367 -8.36 -8.82 -26.67
C LEU A 367 -9.51 -9.74 -27.12
N ARG A 368 -9.98 -10.65 -26.26
CA ARG A 368 -11.14 -11.51 -26.57
C ARG A 368 -12.39 -10.70 -26.88
N VAL A 369 -12.69 -9.70 -26.05
CA VAL A 369 -13.85 -8.82 -26.28
C VAL A 369 -13.67 -8.00 -27.57
N GLN A 370 -12.45 -7.55 -27.85
CA GLN A 370 -12.13 -6.83 -29.09
C GLN A 370 -12.36 -7.70 -30.34
N ASP A 371 -11.95 -8.97 -30.29
CA ASP A 371 -12.18 -9.94 -31.38
C ASP A 371 -13.66 -10.27 -31.56
N GLU A 372 -14.42 -10.37 -30.47
CA GLU A 372 -15.88 -10.55 -30.53
C GLU A 372 -16.59 -9.37 -31.20
N VAL A 373 -16.20 -8.14 -30.84
CA VAL A 373 -16.74 -6.91 -31.45
C VAL A 373 -16.35 -6.83 -32.93
N ALA A 374 -15.09 -7.16 -33.27
CA ALA A 374 -14.63 -7.19 -34.66
C ALA A 374 -15.38 -8.24 -35.49
N ALA A 375 -15.78 -9.37 -34.88
CA ALA A 375 -16.63 -10.39 -35.48
C ALA A 375 -18.12 -10.02 -35.54
N GLY A 376 -18.49 -8.78 -35.17
CA GLY A 376 -19.86 -8.27 -35.24
C GLY A 376 -20.78 -8.73 -34.10
N ARG A 377 -20.23 -9.30 -33.01
CA ARG A 377 -21.02 -9.69 -31.85
C ARG A 377 -21.25 -8.47 -30.93
N PRO A 378 -22.51 -8.19 -30.52
CA PRO A 378 -22.79 -7.06 -29.64
C PRO A 378 -22.30 -7.33 -28.21
N LEU A 379 -21.63 -6.34 -27.62
CA LEU A 379 -21.20 -6.33 -26.22
C LEU A 379 -22.41 -6.41 -25.28
N SER A 380 -22.45 -7.41 -24.38
CA SER A 380 -23.51 -7.57 -23.37
C SER A 380 -23.32 -6.74 -22.10
N GLY A 381 -22.32 -5.84 -22.06
CA GLY A 381 -21.99 -5.03 -20.88
C GLY A 381 -21.01 -3.89 -21.18
N ALA A 382 -20.36 -3.36 -20.13
CA ALA A 382 -19.27 -2.39 -20.26
C ALA A 382 -18.03 -3.06 -20.85
N ARG A 383 -17.24 -2.31 -21.64
CA ARG A 383 -15.97 -2.80 -22.16
C ARG A 383 -15.01 -3.08 -20.99
N PRO A 384 -14.23 -4.18 -21.01
CA PRO A 384 -13.19 -4.41 -20.01
C PRO A 384 -12.17 -3.26 -20.03
N ARG A 385 -11.54 -3.03 -18.87
CA ARG A 385 -10.54 -1.98 -18.73
C ARG A 385 -9.18 -2.49 -19.20
N LEU A 386 -8.45 -1.63 -19.90
CA LEU A 386 -7.13 -1.91 -20.43
C LEU A 386 -6.05 -1.77 -19.31
N PRO A 387 -5.17 -2.76 -19.09
CA PRO A 387 -4.11 -2.63 -18.09
C PRO A 387 -2.99 -1.74 -18.63
N LEU A 388 -2.44 -0.84 -17.81
CA LEU A 388 -1.18 -0.15 -18.09
C LEU A 388 -0.21 -0.45 -16.94
N LEU A 389 0.66 -1.44 -17.15
CA LEU A 389 1.70 -1.85 -16.22
C LEU A 389 2.94 -0.96 -16.37
N ILE A 390 3.16 -0.08 -15.39
CA ILE A 390 4.24 0.90 -15.35
C ILE A 390 5.21 0.50 -14.23
N ASN A 391 6.44 0.15 -14.60
CA ASN A 391 7.52 -0.07 -13.65
C ASN A 391 8.13 1.29 -13.27
N LEU A 392 7.85 1.76 -12.05
CA LEU A 392 8.21 3.10 -11.60
C LEU A 392 9.71 3.37 -11.51
N LEU A 393 10.49 2.30 -11.40
CA LEU A 393 11.94 2.35 -11.37
C LEU A 393 12.58 2.87 -12.65
N ASP A 394 11.93 2.61 -13.78
CA ASP A 394 12.43 3.03 -15.09
C ASP A 394 12.26 4.56 -15.28
N PHE A 395 11.59 5.24 -14.33
CA PHE A 395 11.16 6.62 -14.45
C PHE A 395 11.62 7.53 -13.30
N VAL A 396 12.53 7.10 -12.43
CA VAL A 396 12.99 7.87 -11.26
C VAL A 396 13.56 9.25 -11.63
N GLU A 397 14.12 9.42 -12.83
CA GLU A 397 14.66 10.70 -13.31
C GLU A 397 13.58 11.67 -13.80
N ILE A 398 12.37 11.18 -14.09
CA ILE A 398 11.31 11.97 -14.68
C ILE A 398 10.57 12.75 -13.59
N ARG A 399 10.75 14.08 -13.61
CA ARG A 399 10.22 14.98 -12.59
C ARG A 399 8.76 15.40 -12.79
N LYS A 400 8.16 15.09 -13.94
CA LYS A 400 6.78 15.50 -14.28
C LYS A 400 5.96 14.32 -14.80
N LEU A 401 4.71 14.27 -14.35
CA LEU A 401 3.75 13.20 -14.65
C LEU A 401 3.43 13.10 -16.16
N ASP A 402 3.30 14.23 -16.83
CA ASP A 402 3.03 14.33 -18.26
C ASP A 402 4.14 13.67 -19.10
N ALA A 403 5.39 13.95 -18.76
CA ALA A 403 6.56 13.37 -19.41
C ALA A 403 6.66 11.85 -19.16
N LEU A 404 6.34 11.40 -17.94
CA LEU A 404 6.39 9.97 -17.57
C LEU A 404 5.40 9.18 -18.42
N ILE A 405 4.14 9.61 -18.42
CA ILE A 405 3.08 8.92 -19.17
C ILE A 405 3.33 8.99 -20.68
N THR A 406 3.73 10.15 -21.20
CA THR A 406 4.02 10.30 -22.63
C THR A 406 5.18 9.39 -23.07
N HIS A 407 6.23 9.29 -22.26
CA HIS A 407 7.35 8.38 -22.51
C HIS A 407 6.89 6.93 -22.48
N PHE A 408 6.13 6.51 -21.46
CA PHE A 408 5.60 5.16 -21.34
C PHE A 408 4.73 4.77 -22.54
N LEU A 409 3.78 5.63 -22.93
CA LEU A 409 2.90 5.37 -24.08
C LEU A 409 3.69 5.22 -25.39
N GLY A 410 4.68 6.09 -25.64
CA GLY A 410 5.46 6.03 -26.88
C GLY A 410 6.48 4.89 -26.92
N ARG A 411 7.20 4.64 -25.82
CA ARG A 411 8.31 3.68 -25.79
C ARG A 411 7.87 2.26 -25.45
N VAL A 412 7.01 2.12 -24.43
CA VAL A 412 6.60 0.81 -23.91
C VAL A 412 5.36 0.31 -24.62
N CYS A 413 4.32 1.14 -24.71
CA CYS A 413 3.08 0.75 -25.39
C CYS A 413 3.19 0.80 -26.92
N GLY A 414 4.12 1.59 -27.46
CA GLY A 414 4.27 1.77 -28.91
C GLY A 414 3.13 2.58 -29.53
N VAL A 415 2.50 3.47 -28.78
CA VAL A 415 1.44 4.36 -29.26
C VAL A 415 2.05 5.42 -30.16
N ASP A 416 1.53 5.56 -31.37
CA ASP A 416 1.91 6.62 -32.30
C ASP A 416 1.46 8.00 -31.78
N GLN A 417 2.40 8.95 -31.73
CA GLN A 417 2.18 10.33 -31.25
C GLN A 417 1.47 10.39 -29.87
N PRO A 418 2.13 9.92 -28.80
CA PRO A 418 1.55 9.91 -27.46
C PRO A 418 1.26 11.34 -26.98
N ARG A 419 0.05 11.57 -26.47
CA ARG A 419 -0.40 12.86 -25.93
C ARG A 419 -0.98 12.69 -24.55
N TYR A 420 -0.47 13.45 -23.59
CA TYR A 420 -0.89 13.35 -22.19
C TYR A 420 -2.36 13.76 -22.00
N GLU A 421 -2.83 14.79 -22.70
CA GLU A 421 -4.21 15.27 -22.60
C GLU A 421 -5.21 14.21 -23.08
N LEU A 422 -4.84 13.44 -24.10
CA LEU A 422 -5.67 12.35 -24.58
C LEU A 422 -5.67 11.19 -23.57
N PHE A 423 -4.52 10.85 -23.00
CA PHE A 423 -4.46 9.86 -21.91
C PHE A 423 -5.33 10.25 -20.72
N GLU A 424 -5.28 11.52 -20.29
CA GLU A 424 -6.04 12.01 -19.13
C GLU A 424 -7.54 11.80 -19.34
N GLU A 425 -8.05 12.10 -20.55
CA GLU A 425 -9.44 11.89 -20.91
C GLU A 425 -9.84 10.42 -20.97
N LEU A 426 -8.98 9.57 -21.54
CA LEU A 426 -9.21 8.12 -21.57
C LEU A 426 -9.21 7.52 -20.15
N ASN A 427 -8.32 8.00 -19.27
CA ASN A 427 -8.26 7.61 -17.87
C ASN A 427 -9.51 8.09 -17.11
N ALA A 428 -9.95 9.33 -17.32
CA ALA A 428 -11.16 9.88 -16.73
C ALA A 428 -12.44 9.19 -17.22
N ALA A 429 -12.43 8.67 -18.45
CA ALA A 429 -13.49 7.82 -18.98
C ALA A 429 -13.48 6.40 -18.40
N GLY A 430 -12.44 6.02 -17.65
CA GLY A 430 -12.30 4.70 -17.04
C GLY A 430 -11.78 3.63 -18.00
N MET A 431 -11.10 4.00 -19.09
CA MET A 431 -10.52 3.05 -20.04
C MET A 431 -9.43 2.19 -19.40
N PHE A 432 -8.66 2.75 -18.46
CA PHE A 432 -7.45 2.10 -17.94
C PHE A 432 -7.62 1.51 -16.53
N VAL A 433 -6.79 0.52 -16.25
CA VAL A 433 -6.30 0.15 -14.91
C VAL A 433 -4.82 0.46 -14.87
N LEU A 434 -4.41 1.46 -14.07
CA LEU A 434 -3.01 1.84 -13.93
C LEU A 434 -2.38 0.95 -12.85
N ILE A 435 -1.41 0.12 -13.23
CA ILE A 435 -0.69 -0.79 -12.34
C ILE A 435 0.73 -0.25 -12.19
N LEU A 436 1.03 0.35 -11.06
CA LEU A 436 2.29 1.01 -10.77
C LEU A 436 3.14 0.11 -9.87
N ASP A 437 4.17 -0.53 -10.41
CA ASP A 437 5.03 -1.48 -9.67
C ASP A 437 6.38 -0.84 -9.28
N GLY A 438 6.94 -1.28 -8.15
CA GLY A 438 8.26 -0.85 -7.67
C GLY A 438 8.30 0.53 -7.01
N PHE A 439 7.24 0.95 -6.35
CA PHE A 439 7.15 2.27 -5.71
C PHE A 439 8.23 2.51 -4.65
N ASP A 440 8.58 1.47 -3.88
CA ASP A 440 9.62 1.52 -2.85
C ASP A 440 11.02 1.79 -3.43
N GLU A 441 11.27 1.35 -4.66
CA GLU A 441 12.58 1.51 -5.30
C GLU A 441 12.79 2.93 -5.84
N MET A 442 11.74 3.73 -6.02
CA MET A 442 11.85 5.18 -6.25
C MET A 442 12.36 5.95 -5.02
N ALA A 443 12.22 5.38 -3.83
CA ALA A 443 12.37 6.08 -2.55
C ALA A 443 13.79 6.08 -1.99
N VAL A 444 14.70 5.27 -2.56
CA VAL A 444 15.97 4.87 -1.94
C VAL A 444 16.96 6.05 -1.72
N ARG A 445 16.60 7.31 -2.01
CA ARG A 445 17.38 8.56 -1.80
C ARG A 445 16.53 9.82 -1.61
N VAL A 446 15.24 9.66 -1.42
CA VAL A 446 14.33 10.79 -1.57
C VAL A 446 13.98 11.28 -0.17
N ASP A 447 14.24 12.56 0.11
CA ASP A 447 13.79 13.16 1.38
C ASP A 447 12.26 13.03 1.50
N ALA A 448 11.73 13.03 2.73
CA ALA A 448 10.30 12.87 2.98
C ALA A 448 9.45 13.86 2.15
N THR A 449 9.96 15.07 1.88
CA THR A 449 9.24 16.09 1.09
C THR A 449 9.11 15.74 -0.39
N THR A 450 10.06 14.99 -0.93
CA THR A 450 10.06 14.60 -2.35
C THR A 450 9.28 13.30 -2.55
N ILE A 451 9.23 12.42 -1.54
CA ILE A 451 8.28 11.31 -1.45
C ILE A 451 6.83 11.83 -1.50
N GLU A 452 6.50 12.82 -0.68
CA GLU A 452 5.16 13.43 -0.67
C GLU A 452 4.79 14.02 -2.04
N LYS A 453 5.76 14.60 -2.76
CA LYS A 453 5.54 15.10 -4.12
C LYS A 453 5.28 13.97 -5.12
N HIS A 454 6.04 12.88 -5.06
CA HIS A 454 5.83 11.72 -5.94
C HIS A 454 4.46 11.08 -5.71
N LEU A 455 4.07 10.87 -4.45
CA LEU A 455 2.73 10.41 -4.10
C LEU A 455 1.66 11.37 -4.63
N TYR A 456 1.82 12.67 -4.41
CA TYR A 456 0.89 13.67 -4.91
C TYR A 456 0.69 13.62 -6.43
N HIS A 457 1.76 13.38 -7.20
CA HIS A 457 1.68 13.23 -8.65
C HIS A 457 0.96 11.93 -9.05
N ILE A 458 1.28 10.81 -8.41
CA ILE A 458 0.59 9.53 -8.64
C ILE A 458 -0.90 9.65 -8.30
N GLU A 459 -1.24 10.34 -7.21
CA GLU A 459 -2.62 10.58 -6.81
C GLU A 459 -3.41 11.39 -7.85
N GLN A 460 -2.77 12.27 -8.64
CA GLN A 460 -3.46 12.97 -9.73
C GLN A 460 -4.04 11.99 -10.75
N LEU A 461 -3.38 10.86 -10.99
CA LEU A 461 -3.88 9.80 -11.88
C LEU A 461 -5.12 9.11 -11.31
N ALA A 462 -5.28 9.08 -9.99
CA ALA A 462 -6.36 8.42 -9.27
C ALA A 462 -7.56 9.36 -8.95
N ARG A 463 -7.41 10.68 -9.11
CA ARG A 463 -8.47 11.67 -8.84
C ARG A 463 -9.71 11.55 -9.72
N PRO A 464 -9.62 11.23 -11.03
CA PRO A 464 -10.83 11.07 -11.84
C PRO A 464 -11.72 9.95 -11.27
N ALA A 465 -13.03 10.19 -11.13
CA ALA A 465 -13.93 9.27 -10.41
C ALA A 465 -13.94 7.84 -10.99
N ASN A 466 -13.76 7.70 -12.31
CA ASN A 466 -13.72 6.40 -12.98
C ASN A 466 -12.32 5.80 -13.08
N SER A 467 -11.28 6.46 -12.59
CA SER A 467 -9.91 5.92 -12.58
C SER A 467 -9.81 4.70 -11.66
N ARG A 468 -8.89 3.80 -12.01
CA ARG A 468 -8.52 2.62 -11.19
C ARG A 468 -7.00 2.56 -11.16
N VAL A 469 -6.43 2.77 -9.98
CA VAL A 469 -4.99 2.77 -9.75
C VAL A 469 -4.65 1.74 -8.68
N LEU A 470 -3.69 0.88 -8.99
CA LEU A 470 -3.04 -0.04 -8.06
C LEU A 470 -1.58 0.35 -7.97
N LEU A 471 -1.12 0.67 -6.76
CA LEU A 471 0.27 0.98 -6.45
C LEU A 471 0.88 -0.18 -5.66
N ALA A 472 1.97 -0.76 -6.13
CA ALA A 472 2.67 -1.84 -5.44
C ALA A 472 4.01 -1.35 -4.87
N GLY A 473 4.25 -1.66 -3.60
CA GLY A 473 5.45 -1.23 -2.90
C GLY A 473 5.69 -2.01 -1.61
N ARG A 474 6.66 -1.51 -0.83
CA ARG A 474 7.03 -2.07 0.47
C ARG A 474 6.49 -1.22 1.61
N PRO A 475 6.07 -1.83 2.73
CA PRO A 475 5.69 -1.07 3.91
C PRO A 475 6.89 -0.31 4.51
N GLU A 476 8.12 -0.82 4.33
CA GLU A 476 9.36 -0.18 4.80
C GLU A 476 9.67 1.16 4.11
N PHE A 477 8.93 1.51 3.05
CA PHE A 477 8.95 2.85 2.47
C PHE A 477 8.59 3.93 3.51
N PHE A 478 7.72 3.60 4.46
CA PHE A 478 7.30 4.49 5.52
C PHE A 478 8.18 4.22 6.75
N MET A 479 9.00 5.20 7.14
CA MET A 479 9.99 5.02 8.22
C MET A 479 9.33 4.81 9.58
N THR A 480 8.10 5.30 9.74
CA THR A 480 7.31 5.13 10.96
C THR A 480 5.89 4.71 10.64
N ARG A 481 5.23 4.04 11.58
CA ARG A 481 3.80 3.72 11.49
C ARG A 481 2.95 4.98 11.32
N ASP A 482 3.34 6.09 11.95
CA ASP A 482 2.66 7.38 11.79
C ASP A 482 2.79 7.96 10.37
N GLU A 483 3.93 7.77 9.71
CA GLU A 483 4.14 8.17 8.32
C GLU A 483 3.32 7.31 7.35
N LEU A 484 3.26 5.99 7.58
CA LEU A 484 2.37 5.06 6.87
C LEU A 484 0.92 5.50 7.02
N GLU A 485 0.50 5.80 8.24
CA GLU A 485 -0.88 6.18 8.53
C GLU A 485 -1.25 7.54 7.92
N ARG A 486 -0.35 8.53 7.97
CA ARG A 486 -0.55 9.83 7.32
C ARG A 486 -0.57 9.74 5.80
N GLY A 487 0.28 8.90 5.21
CA GLY A 487 0.39 8.73 3.77
C GLY A 487 -0.81 7.98 3.16
N LEU A 488 -1.34 6.97 3.85
CA LEU A 488 -2.45 6.16 3.33
C LEU A 488 -3.83 6.67 3.78
N TRP A 489 -3.91 7.28 4.98
CA TRP A 489 -5.18 7.65 5.63
C TRP A 489 -5.10 9.01 6.38
N PRO A 490 -5.08 10.14 5.65
CA PRO A 490 -5.00 11.47 6.25
C PRO A 490 -6.20 11.77 7.17
N HIS A 491 -5.94 12.00 8.47
CA HIS A 491 -6.98 12.19 9.51
C HIS A 491 -7.47 13.64 9.72
N ARG A 492 -6.82 14.68 9.14
CA ARG A 492 -7.22 16.09 9.34
C ARG A 492 -8.01 16.63 8.14
N GLN A 493 -9.14 17.30 8.39
CA GLN A 493 -9.98 17.98 7.39
C GLN A 493 -9.20 18.95 6.47
N MET A 494 -8.13 19.59 6.95
CA MET A 494 -7.26 20.45 6.12
C MET A 494 -6.37 19.68 5.13
N LEU A 495 -6.05 18.41 5.39
CA LEU A 495 -5.23 17.54 4.51
C LEU A 495 -6.11 16.64 3.61
N ALA A 496 -7.38 16.42 3.98
CA ALA A 496 -8.31 15.56 3.25
C ALA A 496 -8.62 16.03 1.81
N ASN A 497 -8.43 17.33 1.51
CA ASN A 497 -8.53 17.86 0.14
C ASN A 497 -7.23 17.70 -0.67
N ARG A 498 -6.14 17.23 -0.05
CA ARG A 498 -4.81 17.15 -0.67
C ARG A 498 -4.43 15.71 -1.05
N PHE A 499 -4.75 14.72 -0.21
CA PHE A 499 -4.35 13.31 -0.35
C PHE A 499 -5.56 12.35 -0.44
N LEU A 500 -5.41 11.24 -1.16
CA LEU A 500 -6.46 10.24 -1.35
C LEU A 500 -6.43 9.18 -0.24
N HIS A 501 -7.60 8.63 0.11
CA HIS A 501 -7.69 7.49 1.02
C HIS A 501 -7.43 6.20 0.25
N TYR A 502 -6.36 5.47 0.62
CA TYR A 502 -6.00 4.19 0.01
C TYR A 502 -6.67 3.02 0.73
N GLU A 503 -7.09 2.02 -0.05
CA GLU A 503 -7.34 0.68 0.49
C GLU A 503 -6.04 -0.12 0.38
N ALA A 504 -5.34 -0.23 1.51
CA ALA A 504 -4.06 -0.91 1.57
C ALA A 504 -4.21 -2.40 1.89
N LEU A 505 -3.56 -3.22 1.08
CA LEU A 505 -3.57 -4.67 1.09
C LEU A 505 -2.17 -5.16 1.44
N ARG A 506 -2.01 -5.97 2.48
CA ARG A 506 -0.75 -6.62 2.84
C ARG A 506 -0.72 -8.05 2.31
N LEU A 507 0.26 -8.34 1.46
CA LEU A 507 0.59 -9.69 1.04
C LEU A 507 1.02 -10.54 2.22
N LYS A 508 0.55 -11.79 2.25
CA LYS A 508 1.05 -12.80 3.16
C LYS A 508 2.20 -13.58 2.54
N LEU A 509 3.13 -13.98 3.39
CA LEU A 509 4.09 -15.03 3.07
C LEU A 509 3.32 -16.31 2.69
N TRP A 510 3.91 -17.12 1.81
CA TRP A 510 3.25 -18.33 1.33
C TRP A 510 3.12 -19.34 2.46
N ASP A 511 1.93 -19.93 2.56
CA ASP A 511 1.71 -21.07 3.43
C ASP A 511 2.12 -22.39 2.76
N ASP A 512 2.19 -23.46 3.55
CA ASP A 512 2.57 -24.81 3.13
C ASP A 512 1.78 -25.30 1.89
N GLU A 513 0.51 -24.90 1.77
CA GLU A 513 -0.35 -25.24 0.63
C GLU A 513 0.15 -24.55 -0.65
N GLN A 514 0.42 -23.24 -0.59
CA GLN A 514 0.96 -22.49 -1.72
C GLN A 514 2.35 -22.99 -2.12
N ILE A 515 3.21 -23.30 -1.15
CA ILE A 515 4.57 -23.84 -1.38
C ILE A 515 4.49 -25.19 -2.11
N GLN A 516 3.69 -26.13 -1.60
CA GLN A 516 3.52 -27.45 -2.23
C GLN A 516 2.91 -27.33 -3.62
N LEU A 517 1.89 -26.48 -3.80
CA LEU A 517 1.27 -26.26 -5.11
C LEU A 517 2.28 -25.71 -6.12
N PHE A 518 3.12 -24.76 -5.70
CA PHE A 518 4.17 -24.21 -6.53
C PHE A 518 5.19 -25.28 -6.94
N LEU A 519 5.70 -26.05 -5.98
CA LEU A 519 6.66 -27.12 -6.26
C LEU A 519 6.07 -28.20 -7.18
N ASN A 520 4.80 -28.56 -6.98
CA ASN A 520 4.11 -29.52 -7.84
C ASN A 520 4.01 -29.06 -9.30
N ARG A 521 3.89 -27.75 -9.53
CA ARG A 521 3.85 -27.15 -10.88
C ARG A 521 5.24 -26.91 -11.44
N LEU A 522 6.19 -26.47 -10.63
CA LEU A 522 7.55 -26.11 -11.07
C LEU A 522 8.42 -27.34 -11.35
N VAL A 523 8.45 -28.32 -10.44
CA VAL A 523 9.38 -29.47 -10.47
C VAL A 523 9.35 -30.26 -11.79
N PRO A 524 8.18 -30.52 -12.42
CA PRO A 524 8.13 -31.19 -13.71
C PRO A 524 8.93 -30.50 -14.83
N HIS A 525 9.10 -29.18 -14.73
CA HIS A 525 9.81 -28.36 -15.72
C HIS A 525 11.28 -28.12 -15.38
N LEU A 526 11.77 -28.61 -14.24
CA LEU A 526 13.17 -28.45 -13.87
C LEU A 526 14.08 -29.30 -14.78
N PRO A 527 15.18 -28.74 -15.31
CA PRO A 527 16.11 -29.48 -16.17
C PRO A 527 16.88 -30.56 -15.42
N HIS A 528 17.16 -30.33 -14.13
CA HIS A 528 17.78 -31.28 -13.22
C HIS A 528 16.87 -31.43 -12.01
N ARG A 529 16.56 -32.67 -11.63
CA ARG A 529 15.71 -32.96 -10.48
C ARG A 529 16.48 -33.70 -9.40
N LEU A 530 16.11 -33.43 -8.15
CA LEU A 530 16.57 -34.17 -6.99
C LEU A 530 16.28 -35.66 -7.21
N LYS A 531 17.20 -36.49 -6.79
CA LYS A 531 17.08 -37.95 -6.85
C LYS A 531 16.79 -38.51 -5.46
N ASP A 532 15.89 -39.48 -5.38
CA ASP A 532 15.71 -40.27 -4.16
C ASP A 532 16.84 -41.29 -4.00
N ASP A 533 16.82 -42.02 -2.89
CA ASP A 533 17.84 -43.05 -2.57
C ASP A 533 17.90 -44.19 -3.61
N SER A 534 16.87 -44.32 -4.45
CA SER A 534 16.80 -45.29 -5.55
C SER A 534 17.29 -44.73 -6.89
N GLY A 535 17.67 -43.44 -6.95
CA GLY A 535 18.11 -42.74 -8.16
C GLY A 535 16.96 -42.24 -9.05
N LYS A 536 15.72 -42.28 -8.59
CA LYS A 536 14.54 -41.79 -9.32
C LYS A 536 14.33 -40.30 -9.07
N ASP A 537 13.83 -39.58 -10.07
CA ASP A 537 13.44 -38.17 -9.90
C ASP A 537 12.36 -38.00 -8.83
N CYS A 538 12.64 -37.10 -7.90
CA CYS A 538 11.71 -36.64 -6.87
C CYS A 538 10.60 -35.76 -7.48
N ASP A 539 9.41 -35.84 -6.89
CA ASP A 539 8.26 -34.99 -7.18
C ASP A 539 8.20 -33.78 -6.23
N GLY A 540 7.26 -32.86 -6.47
CA GLY A 540 7.08 -31.65 -5.65
C GLY A 540 6.95 -31.90 -4.14
N PRO A 541 6.19 -32.91 -3.67
CA PRO A 541 6.08 -33.23 -2.25
C PRO A 541 7.40 -33.70 -1.62
N GLU A 542 8.24 -34.43 -2.35
CA GLU A 542 9.57 -34.81 -1.87
C GLU A 542 10.49 -33.58 -1.73
N TYR A 543 10.46 -32.65 -2.70
CA TYR A 543 11.16 -31.37 -2.57
C TYR A 543 10.73 -30.62 -1.32
N TYR A 544 9.41 -30.51 -1.08
CA TYR A 544 8.89 -29.86 0.10
C TYR A 544 9.42 -30.51 1.39
N ARG A 545 9.40 -31.84 1.47
CA ARG A 545 9.91 -32.58 2.63
C ARG A 545 11.39 -32.29 2.89
N ARG A 546 12.22 -32.27 1.84
CA ARG A 546 13.65 -31.97 1.94
C ARG A 546 13.91 -30.53 2.36
N ILE A 547 13.13 -29.58 1.85
CA ILE A 547 13.18 -28.17 2.27
C ILE A 547 12.84 -28.01 3.75
N CYS A 548 11.79 -28.69 4.24
CA CYS A 548 11.40 -28.65 5.66
C CYS A 548 12.43 -29.29 6.61
N GLN A 549 13.30 -30.16 6.10
CA GLN A 549 14.41 -30.72 6.89
C GLN A 549 15.58 -29.75 7.05
N ILE A 550 15.64 -28.68 6.27
CA ILE A 550 16.70 -27.67 6.34
C ILE A 550 16.25 -26.58 7.36
N PRO A 551 16.96 -26.40 8.48
CA PRO A 551 16.56 -25.44 9.51
C PRO A 551 16.39 -24.02 8.96
N GLY A 552 15.25 -23.39 9.27
CA GLY A 552 14.94 -22.01 8.86
C GLY A 552 14.54 -21.85 7.39
N PHE A 553 14.53 -22.90 6.57
CA PHE A 553 14.14 -22.78 5.16
C PHE A 553 12.62 -22.76 5.00
N ALA A 554 11.88 -23.69 5.59
CA ALA A 554 10.42 -23.75 5.47
C ALA A 554 9.72 -22.53 6.09
N ASP A 555 10.26 -22.02 7.21
CA ASP A 555 9.63 -20.96 8.01
C ASP A 555 10.05 -19.54 7.60
N ASP A 556 10.95 -19.38 6.63
CA ASP A 556 11.42 -18.07 6.13
C ASP A 556 11.63 -18.09 4.61
N LEU A 557 12.66 -18.80 4.13
CA LEU A 557 13.07 -18.75 2.73
C LEU A 557 12.03 -19.28 1.74
N ALA A 558 11.49 -20.47 2.00
CA ALA A 558 10.56 -21.16 1.12
C ALA A 558 9.21 -20.45 1.00
N GLN A 559 8.87 -19.61 1.98
CA GLN A 559 7.65 -18.81 1.95
C GLN A 559 7.72 -17.64 0.95
N ARG A 560 8.90 -17.40 0.35
CA ARG A 560 9.14 -16.37 -0.68
C ARG A 560 9.29 -17.03 -2.04
N ALA A 561 8.36 -16.75 -2.95
CA ALA A 561 8.25 -17.38 -4.28
C ALA A 561 9.56 -17.40 -5.07
N VAL A 562 10.26 -16.26 -5.14
CA VAL A 562 11.53 -16.11 -5.88
C VAL A 562 12.62 -16.99 -5.29
N LEU A 563 12.67 -17.11 -3.96
CA LEU A 563 13.66 -17.94 -3.28
C LEU A 563 13.32 -19.42 -3.40
N LEU A 564 12.04 -19.78 -3.36
CA LEU A 564 11.60 -21.16 -3.55
C LEU A 564 11.95 -21.69 -4.95
N GLU A 565 11.80 -20.86 -6.00
CA GLU A 565 12.23 -21.20 -7.36
C GLU A 565 13.75 -21.47 -7.43
N MET A 566 14.53 -20.60 -6.80
CA MET A 566 15.99 -20.71 -6.69
C MET A 566 16.39 -21.98 -5.91
N ILE A 567 15.73 -22.25 -4.78
CA ILE A 567 15.94 -23.46 -3.96
C ILE A 567 15.69 -24.70 -4.80
N ALA A 568 14.52 -24.79 -5.45
CA ALA A 568 14.14 -25.96 -6.23
C ALA A 568 15.10 -26.21 -7.40
N GLN A 569 15.60 -25.17 -8.06
CA GLN A 569 16.61 -25.30 -9.12
C GLN A 569 17.98 -25.75 -8.63
N THR A 570 18.33 -25.46 -7.37
CA THR A 570 19.69 -25.62 -6.86
C THR A 570 19.89 -26.88 -6.01
N LEU A 571 18.85 -27.30 -5.27
CA LEU A 571 18.87 -28.50 -4.42
C LEU A 571 19.41 -29.77 -5.11
N PRO A 572 19.11 -30.07 -6.39
CA PRO A 572 19.61 -31.28 -7.06
C PRO A 572 21.13 -31.39 -7.17
N PHE A 573 21.86 -30.29 -6.94
CA PHE A 573 23.30 -30.22 -7.09
C PHE A 573 24.06 -30.34 -5.77
N PHE A 574 23.38 -30.48 -4.64
CA PHE A 574 24.03 -30.75 -3.35
C PHE A 574 24.31 -32.24 -3.19
N ASP A 575 25.53 -32.56 -2.76
CA ASP A 575 25.90 -33.93 -2.40
C ASP A 575 25.13 -34.40 -1.16
N ALA A 576 24.78 -35.69 -1.13
CA ALA A 576 24.08 -36.29 -0.01
C ALA A 576 24.87 -36.10 1.31
N GLY A 577 24.21 -35.51 2.31
CA GLY A 577 24.81 -35.23 3.62
C GLY A 577 25.50 -33.87 3.75
N THR A 578 25.62 -33.09 2.66
CA THR A 578 26.08 -31.70 2.75
C THR A 578 24.99 -30.84 3.38
N PRO A 579 25.22 -30.15 4.51
CA PRO A 579 24.25 -29.23 5.09
C PRO A 579 23.95 -28.10 4.10
N VAL A 580 22.67 -27.87 3.81
CA VAL A 580 22.25 -26.76 2.94
C VAL A 580 22.00 -25.54 3.81
N THR A 581 22.53 -24.39 3.41
CA THR A 581 22.42 -23.10 4.11
C THR A 581 22.13 -21.99 3.11
N ARG A 582 21.74 -20.78 3.55
CA ARG A 582 21.58 -19.67 2.57
C ARG A 582 22.89 -19.36 1.85
N PRO A 583 24.04 -19.17 2.52
CA PRO A 583 25.28 -18.84 1.83
C PRO A 583 25.70 -19.86 0.76
N ASN A 584 25.66 -21.16 1.06
CA ASN A 584 26.12 -22.18 0.10
C ASN A 584 25.11 -22.42 -1.03
N LEU A 585 23.81 -22.25 -0.76
CA LEU A 585 22.76 -22.30 -1.77
C LEU A 585 22.95 -21.17 -2.80
N TYR A 586 23.21 -19.95 -2.31
CA TYR A 586 23.49 -18.81 -3.19
C TYR A 586 24.80 -18.99 -3.97
N ASP A 587 25.87 -19.47 -3.31
CA ASP A 587 27.16 -19.72 -3.99
C ASP A 587 26.98 -20.68 -5.18
N LEU A 588 26.29 -21.80 -4.95
CA LEU A 588 26.04 -22.80 -5.98
C LEU A 588 25.10 -22.30 -7.08
N TYR A 589 24.00 -21.65 -6.70
CA TYR A 589 23.05 -21.08 -7.66
C TYR A 589 23.71 -20.08 -8.60
N LEU A 590 24.47 -19.12 -8.05
CA LEU A 590 25.11 -18.06 -8.81
C LEU A 590 26.15 -18.59 -9.79
N ARG A 591 26.96 -19.57 -9.38
CA ARG A 591 27.91 -20.26 -10.26
C ARG A 591 27.21 -20.99 -11.41
N LYS A 592 26.11 -21.69 -11.11
CA LYS A 592 25.31 -22.39 -12.12
C LYS A 592 24.61 -21.44 -13.09
N GLU A 593 24.17 -20.28 -12.62
CA GLU A 593 23.53 -19.28 -13.47
C GLU A 593 24.54 -18.62 -14.44
N ILE A 594 25.78 -18.38 -14.01
CA ILE A 594 26.88 -17.96 -14.90
C ILE A 594 27.18 -19.05 -15.95
N GLU A 595 27.30 -20.31 -15.54
CA GLU A 595 27.55 -21.45 -16.44
C GLU A 595 26.46 -21.55 -17.53
N ARG A 596 25.19 -21.43 -17.13
CA ARG A 596 24.03 -21.42 -18.03
C ARG A 596 24.11 -20.31 -19.07
N GLN A 597 24.53 -19.11 -18.66
CA GLN A 597 24.68 -17.98 -19.58
C GLN A 597 25.83 -18.15 -20.56
N ARG A 598 26.93 -18.77 -20.14
CA ARG A 598 28.07 -19.10 -21.00
C ARG A 598 27.62 -20.05 -22.12
N LEU A 599 26.87 -21.10 -21.76
CA LEU A 599 26.28 -22.03 -22.72
C LEU A 599 25.31 -21.34 -23.69
N LYS A 600 24.46 -20.43 -23.20
CA LYS A 600 23.48 -19.70 -24.03
C LYS A 600 24.14 -18.77 -25.07
N LYS A 601 25.19 -18.03 -24.68
CA LYS A 601 25.84 -17.06 -25.57
C LYS A 601 26.79 -17.71 -26.59
N GLY A 602 27.12 -19.00 -26.41
CA GLY A 602 27.98 -19.75 -27.33
C GLY A 602 29.40 -19.19 -27.47
N ARG A 603 29.86 -18.40 -26.49
CA ARG A 603 31.19 -17.79 -26.44
C ARG A 603 31.70 -17.73 -25.00
N GLU A 604 33.02 -17.77 -24.83
CA GLU A 604 33.63 -17.52 -23.53
C GLU A 604 33.39 -16.08 -23.07
N PHE A 605 33.35 -15.91 -21.75
CA PHE A 605 33.27 -14.62 -21.10
C PHE A 605 34.68 -14.02 -21.01
N LEU A 606 34.78 -12.71 -21.19
CA LEU A 606 36.04 -11.96 -21.06
C LEU A 606 36.49 -11.92 -19.61
N LEU A 607 35.55 -11.76 -18.68
CA LEU A 607 35.84 -11.77 -17.26
C LEU A 607 35.84 -13.20 -16.72
N ASP A 608 36.94 -13.54 -16.07
CA ASP A 608 37.03 -14.70 -15.19
C ASP A 608 35.96 -14.62 -14.08
N ASP A 609 35.44 -15.79 -13.68
CA ASP A 609 34.32 -15.87 -12.74
C ASP A 609 34.72 -15.39 -11.33
N ASP A 610 35.95 -15.65 -10.88
CA ASP A 610 36.43 -15.20 -9.57
C ASP A 610 36.67 -13.69 -9.56
N ILE A 611 37.20 -13.13 -10.66
CA ILE A 611 37.28 -11.68 -10.85
C ILE A 611 35.88 -11.07 -10.83
N ARG A 612 34.91 -11.64 -11.56
CA ARG A 612 33.53 -11.16 -11.59
C ARG A 612 32.90 -11.15 -10.20
N PHE A 613 33.04 -12.24 -9.46
CA PHE A 613 32.49 -12.32 -8.11
C PHE A 613 33.16 -11.34 -7.15
N THR A 614 34.47 -11.13 -7.26
CA THR A 614 35.19 -10.12 -6.47
C THR A 614 34.66 -8.72 -6.76
N LEU A 615 34.46 -8.37 -8.03
CA LEU A 615 33.88 -7.08 -8.42
C LEU A 615 32.45 -6.89 -7.89
N LEU A 616 31.61 -7.93 -7.95
CA LEU A 616 30.25 -7.89 -7.39
C LEU A 616 30.25 -7.76 -5.87
N GLN A 617 31.18 -8.41 -5.18
CA GLN A 617 31.38 -8.31 -3.73
C GLN A 617 31.76 -6.88 -3.31
N GLU A 618 32.75 -6.29 -3.96
CA GLU A 618 33.15 -4.90 -3.72
C GLU A 618 32.03 -3.91 -4.02
N LEU A 619 31.39 -4.06 -5.18
CA LEU A 619 30.23 -3.23 -5.56
C LEU A 619 29.10 -3.33 -4.54
N ALA A 620 28.78 -4.54 -4.08
CA ALA A 620 27.72 -4.76 -3.11
C ALA A 620 28.05 -4.09 -1.77
N ALA A 621 29.25 -4.29 -1.23
CA ALA A 621 29.67 -3.65 0.03
C ALA A 621 29.72 -2.12 -0.09
N ASP A 622 30.17 -1.58 -1.23
CA ASP A 622 30.24 -0.14 -1.50
C ASP A 622 28.86 0.49 -1.67
N SER A 623 27.92 -0.26 -2.26
CA SER A 623 26.57 0.22 -2.52
C SER A 623 25.84 0.62 -1.23
N PHE A 624 26.17 0.03 -0.08
CA PHE A 624 25.65 0.41 1.24
C PHE A 624 26.16 1.76 1.73
N ARG A 625 27.40 2.10 1.39
CA ARG A 625 28.01 3.41 1.75
C ARG A 625 27.57 4.51 0.79
N SER A 626 27.27 4.14 -0.44
CA SER A 626 26.92 5.08 -1.49
C SER A 626 25.46 5.55 -1.38
N THR A 627 25.25 6.84 -1.61
CA THR A 627 23.93 7.38 -1.93
C THR A 627 23.55 7.12 -3.39
N THR A 628 24.25 6.23 -4.14
CA THR A 628 23.93 5.76 -5.52
C THR A 628 23.40 4.30 -5.59
N GLY A 629 23.69 3.45 -4.60
CA GLY A 629 23.01 2.14 -4.42
C GLY A 629 23.35 1.15 -5.53
N GLY A 630 24.35 1.51 -6.32
CA GLY A 630 24.75 0.98 -7.60
C GLY A 630 25.93 1.79 -8.12
N ILE A 631 26.35 1.51 -9.35
CA ILE A 631 27.55 2.07 -9.97
C ILE A 631 27.24 2.68 -11.34
N THR A 632 27.81 3.84 -11.66
CA THR A 632 27.68 4.41 -13.01
C THR A 632 28.66 3.75 -13.97
N TYR A 633 28.43 3.87 -15.28
CA TYR A 633 29.39 3.36 -16.26
C TYR A 633 30.80 3.93 -16.03
N ALA A 634 30.87 5.25 -15.83
CA ALA A 634 32.13 5.97 -15.58
C ALA A 634 32.85 5.51 -14.29
N ALA A 635 32.11 5.09 -13.27
CA ALA A 635 32.70 4.59 -12.03
C ALA A 635 33.07 3.09 -12.12
N ALA A 636 32.44 2.34 -13.02
CA ALA A 636 32.68 0.91 -13.20
C ALA A 636 34.01 0.63 -13.89
N GLU A 637 34.41 1.45 -14.86
CA GLU A 637 35.64 1.21 -15.62
C GLU A 637 36.90 1.20 -14.73
N PRO A 638 37.14 2.18 -13.81
CA PRO A 638 38.28 2.12 -12.89
C PRO A 638 38.23 0.91 -11.95
N LEU A 639 37.05 0.52 -11.48
CA LEU A 639 36.86 -0.63 -10.60
C LEU A 639 37.26 -1.92 -11.31
N VAL A 640 36.71 -2.16 -12.49
CA VAL A 640 37.02 -3.33 -13.32
C VAL A 640 38.51 -3.35 -13.67
N LYS A 641 39.05 -2.22 -14.13
CA LYS A 641 40.46 -2.06 -14.46
C LYS A 641 41.39 -2.46 -13.32
N SER A 642 41.03 -2.17 -12.06
CA SER A 642 41.84 -2.49 -10.88
C SER A 642 42.02 -3.98 -10.61
N LYS A 643 41.18 -4.84 -11.20
CA LYS A 643 41.19 -6.30 -11.02
C LYS A 643 41.65 -7.07 -12.25
N LEU A 644 41.85 -6.39 -13.38
CA LEU A 644 42.33 -7.01 -14.61
C LEU A 644 43.85 -7.21 -14.58
N PRO A 645 44.38 -8.25 -15.26
CA PRO A 645 45.82 -8.39 -15.49
C PRO A 645 46.41 -7.13 -16.15
N THR A 646 47.66 -6.82 -15.83
CA THR A 646 48.35 -5.60 -16.26
C THR A 646 48.31 -5.40 -17.78
N GLU A 647 48.43 -6.48 -18.54
CA GLU A 647 48.40 -6.47 -20.00
C GLU A 647 47.04 -5.99 -20.51
N VAL A 648 45.94 -6.47 -19.92
CA VAL A 648 44.56 -6.12 -20.28
C VAL A 648 44.22 -4.71 -19.80
N ALA A 649 44.58 -4.38 -18.56
CA ALA A 649 44.35 -3.08 -17.96
C ALA A 649 45.08 -1.93 -18.68
N SER A 650 46.20 -2.24 -19.38
CA SER A 650 46.93 -1.24 -20.17
C SER A 650 46.22 -0.82 -21.46
N SER A 651 45.25 -1.62 -21.93
CA SER A 651 44.49 -1.37 -23.16
C SER A 651 43.12 -0.73 -22.85
N PRO A 652 42.87 0.53 -23.27
CA PRO A 652 41.57 1.18 -23.05
C PRO A 652 40.42 0.40 -23.68
N ARG A 653 40.62 -0.11 -24.90
CA ARG A 653 39.61 -0.89 -25.61
C ARG A 653 39.23 -2.17 -24.85
N GLN A 654 40.22 -2.93 -24.37
CA GLN A 654 39.93 -4.16 -23.64
C GLN A 654 39.26 -3.86 -22.30
N THR A 655 39.70 -2.80 -21.60
CA THR A 655 39.06 -2.37 -20.35
C THR A 655 37.59 -2.00 -20.57
N GLU A 656 37.26 -1.30 -21.65
CA GLU A 656 35.88 -0.96 -22.03
C GLU A 656 35.03 -2.22 -22.29
N GLU A 657 35.57 -3.19 -23.05
CA GLU A 657 34.90 -4.46 -23.37
C GLU A 657 34.59 -5.28 -22.10
N HIS A 658 35.53 -5.38 -21.16
CA HIS A 658 35.33 -6.07 -19.87
C HIS A 658 34.33 -5.33 -18.98
N THR A 659 34.38 -3.98 -18.97
CA THR A 659 33.43 -3.16 -18.20
C THR A 659 32.00 -3.35 -18.70
N ARG A 660 31.80 -3.35 -20.02
CA ARG A 660 30.50 -3.65 -20.62
C ARG A 660 30.01 -5.05 -20.28
N GLU A 661 30.90 -6.04 -20.30
CA GLU A 661 30.53 -7.40 -19.89
C GLU A 661 30.09 -7.46 -18.42
N PHE A 662 30.86 -6.86 -17.51
CA PHE A 662 30.55 -6.78 -16.07
C PHE A 662 29.17 -6.18 -15.83
N LEU A 663 28.90 -5.00 -16.41
CA LEU A 663 27.65 -4.28 -16.21
C LEU A 663 26.44 -4.96 -16.88
N SER A 664 26.69 -5.80 -17.89
CA SER A 664 25.66 -6.59 -18.57
C SER A 664 25.39 -7.97 -17.94
N CYS A 665 26.03 -8.28 -16.80
CA CYS A 665 25.79 -9.54 -16.10
C CYS A 665 24.35 -9.61 -15.52
N SER A 666 23.79 -10.81 -15.39
CA SER A 666 22.40 -11.02 -14.91
C SER A 666 22.11 -10.55 -13.49
N PHE A 667 23.15 -10.35 -12.68
CA PHE A 667 23.02 -9.91 -11.30
C PHE A 667 22.92 -8.40 -11.19
N LEU A 668 23.19 -7.69 -12.28
CA LEU A 668 23.01 -6.26 -12.41
C LEU A 668 21.91 -5.97 -13.42
N ARG A 669 21.28 -4.81 -13.30
CA ARG A 669 20.35 -4.29 -14.29
C ARG A 669 20.55 -2.78 -14.44
N PRO A 670 20.20 -2.21 -15.60
CA PRO A 670 20.08 -0.77 -15.74
C PRO A 670 19.11 -0.24 -14.67
N GLY A 671 19.56 0.79 -13.97
CA GLY A 671 18.76 1.62 -13.08
C GLY A 671 18.51 3.00 -13.72
N PRO A 672 18.03 3.96 -12.94
CA PRO A 672 17.80 5.32 -13.41
C PRO A 672 19.09 5.97 -13.95
N GLY A 673 19.02 6.56 -15.15
CA GLY A 673 20.14 7.26 -15.77
C GLY A 673 21.23 6.33 -16.30
N ASP A 674 22.48 6.63 -15.95
CA ASP A 674 23.66 5.81 -16.25
C ASP A 674 24.02 4.84 -15.11
N LEU A 675 23.09 4.60 -14.17
CA LEU A 675 23.34 3.76 -13.00
C LEU A 675 23.05 2.28 -13.30
N PHE A 676 23.88 1.40 -12.76
CA PHE A 676 23.66 -0.05 -12.73
C PHE A 676 23.47 -0.49 -11.27
N VAL A 677 22.36 -1.19 -11.01
CA VAL A 677 21.99 -1.65 -9.67
C VAL A 677 21.89 -3.17 -9.65
N PHE A 678 21.96 -3.78 -8.47
CA PHE A 678 21.68 -5.21 -8.36
C PHE A 678 20.27 -5.52 -8.84
N SER A 679 20.14 -6.55 -9.68
CA SER A 679 18.85 -7.03 -10.17
C SER A 679 17.95 -7.47 -9.03
N HIS A 680 18.54 -7.82 -7.89
CA HIS A 680 17.82 -8.19 -6.70
C HIS A 680 18.55 -7.85 -5.38
N ARG A 681 17.81 -7.38 -4.34
CA ARG A 681 18.38 -7.01 -3.03
C ARG A 681 19.08 -8.17 -2.30
N SER A 682 18.60 -9.41 -2.48
CA SER A 682 19.21 -10.58 -1.84
C SER A 682 20.57 -10.93 -2.45
N PHE A 683 20.77 -10.69 -3.76
CA PHE A 683 22.10 -10.82 -4.37
C PHE A 683 23.06 -9.77 -3.82
N ARG A 684 22.61 -8.52 -3.70
CA ARG A 684 23.37 -7.46 -3.04
C ARG A 684 23.73 -7.84 -1.61
N GLY A 685 22.77 -8.30 -0.80
CA GLY A 685 23.00 -8.73 0.57
C GLY A 685 24.00 -9.88 0.68
N TYR A 686 23.88 -10.89 -0.18
CA TYR A 686 24.80 -12.03 -0.25
C TYR A 686 26.23 -11.60 -0.60
N PHE A 687 26.40 -10.85 -1.69
CA PHE A 687 27.72 -10.41 -2.14
C PHE A 687 28.38 -9.47 -1.12
N ALA A 688 27.62 -8.57 -0.52
CA ALA A 688 28.13 -7.72 0.55
C ALA A 688 28.54 -8.55 1.78
N ALA A 689 27.76 -9.57 2.17
CA ALA A 689 28.13 -10.43 3.29
C ALA A 689 29.44 -11.21 3.01
N LYS A 690 29.64 -11.71 1.79
CA LYS A 690 30.89 -12.37 1.37
C LYS A 690 32.10 -11.44 1.48
N GLU A 691 31.92 -10.15 1.18
CA GLU A 691 32.98 -9.12 1.30
C GLU A 691 33.22 -8.67 2.75
N LEU A 692 32.15 -8.50 3.51
CA LEU A 692 32.19 -7.91 4.85
C LEU A 692 32.56 -8.92 5.93
N MET A 693 32.21 -10.20 5.79
CA MET A 693 32.50 -11.21 6.81
C MET A 693 34.00 -11.37 7.10
N PRO A 694 34.90 -11.51 6.10
CA PRO A 694 36.34 -11.55 6.35
C PRO A 694 36.84 -10.29 7.07
N ARG A 695 36.33 -9.12 6.67
CA ARG A 695 36.70 -7.82 7.25
C ARG A 695 36.20 -7.63 8.68
N LEU A 696 35.05 -8.20 9.03
CA LEU A 696 34.55 -8.22 10.40
C LEU A 696 35.45 -9.09 11.28
N ARG A 697 35.95 -10.22 10.75
CA ARG A 697 36.81 -11.14 11.50
C ARG A 697 38.22 -10.63 11.74
N ASP A 698 38.80 -9.92 10.77
CA ASP A 698 40.14 -9.33 10.90
C ASP A 698 40.15 -7.92 11.51
N GLY A 699 38.95 -7.36 11.74
CA GLY A 699 38.76 -6.05 12.34
C GLY A 699 38.90 -4.86 11.37
N SER A 700 39.05 -5.11 10.07
CA SER A 700 39.19 -4.06 9.04
C SER A 700 37.88 -3.51 8.49
N ALA A 701 36.72 -4.09 8.88
CA ALA A 701 35.42 -3.62 8.43
C ALA A 701 35.17 -2.17 8.87
N LYS A 702 34.75 -1.34 7.92
CA LYS A 702 34.47 0.09 8.16
C LYS A 702 33.02 0.29 8.59
N PRO A 703 32.73 1.31 9.41
CA PRO A 703 31.36 1.68 9.72
C PRO A 703 30.55 1.99 8.46
N GLN A 704 29.39 1.35 8.33
CA GLN A 704 28.48 1.53 7.19
C GLN A 704 27.09 0.97 7.51
N PRO A 705 26.00 1.54 6.95
CA PRO A 705 24.67 0.96 7.10
C PRO A 705 24.60 -0.41 6.41
N LEU A 706 23.67 -1.24 6.85
CA LEU A 706 23.36 -2.55 6.28
C LEU A 706 21.84 -2.68 6.11
N ASP A 707 21.43 -3.65 5.30
CA ASP A 707 20.04 -4.13 5.24
C ASP A 707 19.92 -5.50 5.92
N GLN A 708 18.67 -5.90 6.20
CA GLN A 708 18.39 -7.15 6.91
C GLN A 708 18.85 -8.39 6.13
N ASP A 709 18.83 -8.35 4.79
CA ASP A 709 19.28 -9.47 3.96
C ASP A 709 20.78 -9.72 4.16
N CYS A 710 21.61 -8.66 4.13
CA CYS A 710 23.04 -8.79 4.38
C CYS A 710 23.33 -9.39 5.75
N ILE A 711 22.61 -8.94 6.79
CA ILE A 711 22.77 -9.43 8.16
C ILE A 711 22.41 -10.91 8.28
N ALA A 712 21.33 -11.33 7.62
CA ALA A 712 20.92 -12.74 7.62
C ALA A 712 22.02 -13.65 7.05
N PHE A 713 22.69 -13.22 5.97
CA PHE A 713 23.85 -13.94 5.43
C PHE A 713 25.07 -13.91 6.36
N LEU A 714 25.39 -12.75 6.96
CA LEU A 714 26.49 -12.63 7.91
C LEU A 714 26.31 -13.60 9.10
N ALA A 715 25.12 -13.63 9.68
CA ALA A 715 24.81 -14.52 10.80
C ALA A 715 25.01 -16.00 10.44
N GLU A 716 24.53 -16.44 9.27
CA GLU A 716 24.69 -17.84 8.83
C GLU A 716 26.14 -18.20 8.48
N MET A 717 26.86 -17.30 7.80
CA MET A 717 28.28 -17.50 7.46
C MET A 717 29.15 -17.68 8.71
N MET A 718 28.82 -17.01 9.82
CA MET A 718 29.50 -17.27 11.09
C MET A 718 29.15 -18.64 11.67
N THR A 719 27.87 -19.05 11.63
CA THR A 719 27.47 -20.35 12.17
C THR A 719 28.07 -21.54 11.42
N GLU A 720 28.33 -21.42 10.11
CA GLU A 720 28.94 -22.48 9.30
C GLU A 720 30.43 -22.73 9.60
N THR A 721 31.13 -21.73 10.12
CA THR A 721 32.61 -21.74 10.15
C THR A 721 33.21 -21.40 11.52
N CYS A 722 32.41 -21.00 12.52
CA CYS A 722 32.89 -20.63 13.85
C CYS A 722 32.08 -21.32 14.95
N ASN A 723 32.68 -22.39 15.51
CA ASN A 723 32.39 -22.80 16.87
C ASN A 723 32.83 -21.70 17.84
N HIS A 724 32.30 -21.77 19.08
CA HIS A 724 32.69 -20.97 20.24
C HIS A 724 34.20 -20.66 20.33
N ASP A 725 35.03 -21.60 19.85
CA ASP A 725 36.48 -21.53 19.70
C ASP A 725 37.03 -20.30 18.97
N TRP A 726 36.32 -19.75 17.98
CA TRP A 726 36.80 -18.53 17.31
C TRP A 726 36.72 -17.33 18.26
N TYR A 727 35.56 -17.14 18.90
CA TYR A 727 35.36 -16.06 19.87
C TYR A 727 36.32 -16.20 21.05
N LEU A 728 36.54 -17.43 21.54
CA LEU A 728 37.56 -17.72 22.55
C LEU A 728 38.95 -17.28 22.13
N ARG A 729 39.39 -17.62 20.92
CA ARG A 729 40.70 -17.21 20.40
C ARG A 729 40.83 -15.70 20.29
N GLN A 730 39.77 -14.99 19.92
CA GLN A 730 39.78 -13.52 19.90
C GLN A 730 39.96 -12.95 21.31
N VAL A 731 39.20 -13.46 22.28
CA VAL A 731 39.32 -13.06 23.69
C VAL A 731 40.73 -13.35 24.22
N GLU A 732 41.27 -14.55 23.98
CA GLU A 732 42.62 -14.91 24.41
C GLU A 732 43.70 -14.03 23.77
N THR A 733 43.54 -13.71 22.48
CA THR A 733 44.50 -12.86 21.74
C THR A 733 44.48 -11.44 22.28
N ALA A 734 43.29 -10.88 22.51
CA ALA A 734 43.14 -9.54 23.08
C ALA A 734 43.70 -9.48 24.52
N LEU A 735 43.38 -10.46 25.37
CA LEU A 735 43.92 -10.52 26.74
C LEU A 735 45.45 -10.73 26.78
N LYS A 736 46.03 -11.46 25.81
CA LYS A 736 47.50 -11.57 25.68
C LYS A 736 48.14 -10.24 25.28
N LYS A 737 47.45 -9.44 24.48
CA LYS A 737 47.94 -8.13 24.00
C LYS A 737 47.82 -7.06 25.08
N GLU A 738 46.70 -7.00 25.79
CA GLU A 738 46.39 -5.92 26.74
C GLU A 738 46.79 -6.24 28.19
N GLY A 739 46.90 -7.53 28.53
CA GLY A 739 47.07 -7.99 29.90
C GLY A 739 45.75 -8.02 30.68
N LEU A 740 45.79 -8.66 31.85
CA LEU A 740 44.65 -8.66 32.77
C LEU A 740 44.72 -7.41 33.66
N PRO A 741 43.62 -6.63 33.77
CA PRO A 741 43.58 -5.52 34.72
C PRO A 741 43.71 -6.01 36.17
N ASP A 742 44.33 -5.21 37.04
CA ASP A 742 44.58 -5.57 38.46
C ASP A 742 43.31 -5.91 39.26
N TRP A 743 42.15 -5.43 38.80
CA TRP A 743 40.84 -5.65 39.43
C TRP A 743 40.09 -6.89 38.90
N ILE A 744 40.67 -7.62 37.94
CA ILE A 744 40.19 -8.91 37.45
C ILE A 744 41.12 -10.03 37.93
N LYS A 745 40.55 -11.07 38.51
CA LYS A 745 41.25 -12.30 38.90
C LYS A 745 40.82 -13.46 38.01
N LYS A 746 41.78 -14.25 37.55
CA LYS A 746 41.52 -15.52 36.85
C LYS A 746 41.53 -16.68 37.84
N ARG A 747 40.47 -17.49 37.87
CA ARG A 747 40.39 -18.71 38.68
C ARG A 747 40.98 -19.92 37.95
N LYS A 748 41.23 -21.00 38.69
CA LYS A 748 41.78 -22.27 38.16
C LYS A 748 40.85 -22.97 37.16
N ASP A 749 39.55 -22.72 37.28
CA ASP A 749 38.51 -23.20 36.36
C ASP A 749 38.46 -22.41 35.04
N GLY A 750 39.25 -21.35 34.91
CA GLY A 750 39.33 -20.51 33.71
C GLY A 750 38.44 -19.26 33.74
N GLY A 751 37.53 -19.14 34.72
CA GLY A 751 36.64 -17.98 34.85
C GLY A 751 37.37 -16.71 35.32
N TYR A 752 36.85 -15.55 34.93
CA TYR A 752 37.37 -14.24 35.33
C TYR A 752 36.41 -13.57 36.29
N PHE A 753 36.93 -12.98 37.37
CA PHE A 753 36.11 -12.46 38.47
C PHE A 753 36.57 -11.08 38.89
N SER A 754 35.61 -10.22 39.18
CA SER A 754 35.80 -8.96 39.91
C SER A 754 35.36 -9.14 41.36
N THR A 755 35.96 -8.39 42.28
CA THR A 755 35.57 -8.42 43.70
C THR A 755 34.80 -7.15 44.05
N LEU A 756 33.54 -7.28 44.45
CA LEU A 756 32.73 -6.18 44.98
C LEU A 756 33.26 -5.71 46.34
N PRO A 757 32.98 -4.47 46.76
CA PRO A 757 33.27 -4.04 48.13
C PRO A 757 32.65 -5.00 49.15
N GLY A 758 33.47 -5.52 50.08
CA GLY A 758 33.05 -6.55 51.03
C GLY A 758 33.43 -7.99 50.64
N GLY A 759 34.15 -8.19 49.53
CA GLY A 759 34.79 -9.47 49.21
C GLY A 759 33.96 -10.44 48.38
N PHE A 760 32.77 -10.04 47.92
CA PHE A 760 31.91 -10.88 47.09
C PHE A 760 32.44 -10.92 45.64
N GLU A 761 32.63 -12.11 45.08
CA GLU A 761 33.16 -12.28 43.73
C GLU A 761 32.03 -12.38 42.69
N VAL A 762 32.17 -11.63 41.58
CA VAL A 762 31.23 -11.62 40.46
C VAL A 762 31.98 -12.01 39.19
N GLU A 763 31.50 -13.04 38.51
CA GLU A 763 32.05 -13.51 37.25
C GLU A 763 31.82 -12.47 36.15
N MET A 764 32.87 -12.18 35.39
CA MET A 764 32.85 -11.25 34.27
C MET A 764 33.42 -11.92 33.03
N VAL A 765 33.00 -11.45 31.87
CA VAL A 765 33.47 -11.91 30.57
C VAL A 765 34.05 -10.73 29.81
N TYR A 766 35.08 -11.00 29.01
CA TYR A 766 35.74 -9.99 28.20
C TYR A 766 35.16 -9.95 26.79
N VAL A 767 34.80 -8.77 26.33
CA VAL A 767 34.31 -8.50 24.97
C VAL A 767 35.36 -7.63 24.26
N PRO A 768 36.03 -8.13 23.21
CA PRO A 768 37.06 -7.37 22.49
C PRO A 768 36.52 -6.11 21.78
N ASP A 769 37.41 -5.19 21.46
CA ASP A 769 37.17 -4.05 20.56
C ASP A 769 36.89 -4.51 19.12
N GLY A 770 36.72 -3.56 18.20
CA GLY A 770 36.59 -3.81 16.78
C GLY A 770 35.16 -3.80 16.25
N PRO A 771 35.00 -3.97 14.92
CA PRO A 771 33.74 -3.80 14.22
C PRO A 771 32.76 -4.95 14.50
N PHE A 772 31.47 -4.62 14.52
CA PHE A 772 30.39 -5.58 14.73
C PHE A 772 29.09 -5.08 14.10
N VAL A 773 28.16 -5.98 13.80
CA VAL A 773 26.82 -5.62 13.35
C VAL A 773 25.97 -5.12 14.54
N LEU A 774 25.46 -3.90 14.43
CA LEU A 774 24.59 -3.21 15.39
C LEU A 774 23.22 -2.95 14.77
N GLY A 775 22.15 -3.16 15.54
CA GLY A 775 20.78 -2.90 15.14
C GLY A 775 20.17 -3.97 14.23
N ALA A 776 18.89 -3.77 13.93
CA ALA A 776 18.08 -4.57 13.01
C ALA A 776 16.90 -3.71 12.52
N GLU A 777 16.37 -4.04 11.34
CA GLU A 777 15.29 -3.26 10.72
C GLU A 777 14.07 -3.20 11.66
N GLY A 778 13.44 -2.02 11.76
CA GLY A 778 12.30 -1.79 12.65
C GLY A 778 12.66 -1.38 14.09
N PHE A 779 13.92 -1.50 14.52
CA PHE A 779 14.36 -1.11 15.87
C PHE A 779 15.40 0.01 15.87
N LEU A 780 16.52 -0.25 15.21
CA LEU A 780 17.66 0.64 15.10
C LEU A 780 18.28 0.37 13.74
N GLN A 781 18.50 1.42 12.93
CA GLN A 781 19.05 1.29 11.59
C GLN A 781 20.25 0.33 11.60
N PRO A 782 20.13 -0.84 10.93
CA PRO A 782 21.22 -1.80 10.94
C PRO A 782 22.48 -1.23 10.31
N GLN A 783 23.62 -1.51 10.93
CA GLN A 783 24.92 -1.00 10.48
C GLN A 783 26.08 -1.83 11.04
N ILE A 784 27.24 -1.74 10.40
CA ILE A 784 28.52 -2.03 11.03
C ILE A 784 28.86 -0.85 11.94
N ALA A 785 28.94 -1.10 13.24
CA ALA A 785 29.45 -0.16 14.23
C ALA A 785 30.88 -0.54 14.63
N LEU A 786 31.63 0.43 15.17
CA LEU A 786 32.97 0.21 15.69
C LEU A 786 32.98 0.42 17.20
N LEU A 787 33.35 -0.62 17.94
CA LEU A 787 33.65 -0.49 19.37
C LEU A 787 35.13 -0.16 19.54
N GLU A 788 35.45 1.02 20.06
CA GLU A 788 36.84 1.51 20.12
C GLU A 788 37.73 0.81 21.15
N LYS A 789 37.14 0.26 22.21
CA LYS A 789 37.85 -0.42 23.30
C LYS A 789 37.11 -1.67 23.74
N GLY A 790 37.86 -2.71 24.05
CA GLY A 790 37.31 -3.89 24.69
C GLY A 790 36.89 -3.56 26.11
N PHE A 791 36.03 -4.39 26.69
CA PHE A 791 35.48 -4.16 28.02
C PHE A 791 35.11 -5.47 28.68
N TRP A 792 35.02 -5.44 30.00
CA TRP A 792 34.49 -6.52 30.81
C TRP A 792 33.02 -6.24 31.12
N ILE A 793 32.20 -7.29 31.07
CA ILE A 793 30.78 -7.22 31.44
C ILE A 793 30.44 -8.38 32.38
N ASP A 794 29.54 -8.14 33.33
CA ASP A 794 29.06 -9.18 34.22
C ASP A 794 28.42 -10.32 33.41
N LYS A 795 28.77 -11.56 33.75
CA LYS A 795 28.26 -12.75 33.04
C LYS A 795 26.74 -12.83 33.11
N THR A 796 26.17 -12.52 34.28
CA THR A 796 24.72 -12.52 34.58
C THR A 796 24.23 -11.11 34.87
N PRO A 797 22.90 -10.86 34.82
CA PRO A 797 22.30 -9.73 35.51
C PRO A 797 22.66 -9.70 37.01
N VAL A 798 22.61 -8.51 37.62
CA VAL A 798 22.84 -8.34 39.05
C VAL A 798 21.79 -9.10 39.84
N THR A 799 22.21 -9.96 40.75
CA THR A 799 21.29 -10.75 41.58
C THR A 799 20.80 -9.97 42.80
N ASN A 800 19.69 -10.42 43.39
CA ASN A 800 19.22 -9.86 44.66
C ASN A 800 20.26 -10.00 45.78
N GLU A 801 20.99 -11.11 45.84
CA GLU A 801 22.09 -11.31 46.81
C GLU A 801 23.18 -10.24 46.66
N GLN A 802 23.64 -10.01 45.43
CA GLN A 802 24.64 -8.98 45.12
C GLN A 802 24.13 -7.59 45.52
N TYR A 803 22.88 -7.26 45.17
CA TYR A 803 22.26 -5.98 45.53
C TYR A 803 22.07 -5.81 47.04
N GLN A 804 21.88 -6.92 47.78
CA GLN A 804 21.76 -6.87 49.23
C GLN A 804 23.09 -6.46 49.89
N HIS A 805 24.24 -6.88 49.35
CA HIS A 805 25.54 -6.41 49.79
C HIS A 805 25.70 -4.89 49.62
N PHE A 806 25.24 -4.35 48.49
CA PHE A 806 25.19 -2.91 48.24
C PHE A 806 24.34 -2.17 49.28
N LEU A 807 23.13 -2.65 49.57
CA LEU A 807 22.25 -2.02 50.57
C LEU A 807 22.80 -2.10 52.00
N ARG A 808 23.58 -3.14 52.34
CA ARG A 808 24.26 -3.22 53.64
C ARG A 808 25.41 -2.23 53.74
N ALA A 809 26.15 -2.03 52.65
CA ALA A 809 27.25 -1.06 52.59
C ALA A 809 26.76 0.40 52.49
N ASN A 810 25.53 0.63 52.04
CA ASN A 810 24.94 1.96 51.83
C ASN A 810 23.57 2.06 52.55
N PRO A 811 23.54 2.21 53.88
CA PRO A 811 22.32 2.22 54.69
C PRO A 811 21.36 3.38 54.41
N GLU A 812 21.80 4.40 53.69
CA GLU A 812 20.99 5.53 53.23
C GLU A 812 20.31 5.26 51.88
N HIS A 813 20.81 4.30 51.09
CA HIS A 813 20.19 3.95 49.81
C HIS A 813 18.84 3.24 50.03
N ARG A 814 17.86 3.58 49.21
CA ARG A 814 16.47 3.10 49.31
C ARG A 814 16.34 1.63 48.94
N GLU A 815 15.38 0.95 49.54
CA GLU A 815 15.04 -0.43 49.18
C GLU A 815 14.29 -0.49 47.81
N PRO A 816 14.46 -1.56 47.03
CA PRO A 816 13.68 -1.83 45.81
C PRO A 816 12.22 -2.18 46.17
N ASN A 817 11.42 -1.14 46.43
CA ASN A 817 10.04 -1.25 46.84
C ASN A 817 9.12 -0.38 45.97
N VAL A 818 7.97 -0.93 45.58
CA VAL A 818 6.89 -0.22 44.90
C VAL A 818 5.57 -0.50 45.61
N LYS A 819 4.77 0.55 45.85
CA LYS A 819 3.46 0.46 46.53
C LYS A 819 2.36 0.06 45.54
N ALA A 820 2.50 -1.12 44.94
CA ALA A 820 1.50 -1.70 44.05
C ALA A 820 1.33 -3.20 44.34
N ASP A 821 0.13 -3.73 44.12
CA ASP A 821 -0.19 -5.12 44.45
C ASP A 821 0.67 -6.12 43.69
N TRP A 822 0.93 -5.86 42.41
CA TRP A 822 1.78 -6.68 41.54
C TRP A 822 3.25 -6.71 41.99
N ALA A 823 3.72 -5.70 42.74
CA ALA A 823 5.10 -5.59 43.22
C ALA A 823 5.31 -6.29 44.57
N LYS A 824 4.24 -6.58 45.33
CA LYS A 824 4.32 -7.16 46.69
C LYS A 824 5.22 -8.40 46.80
N PRO A 825 5.23 -9.35 45.84
CA PRO A 825 6.11 -10.52 45.92
C PRO A 825 7.61 -10.20 45.81
N TYR A 826 7.95 -9.06 45.22
CA TYR A 826 9.32 -8.63 44.92
C TYR A 826 9.85 -7.57 45.91
N ASN A 827 8.95 -6.95 46.67
CA ASN A 827 9.29 -5.93 47.67
C ASN A 827 10.19 -6.48 48.78
N TRP A 828 11.25 -5.73 49.07
CA TRP A 828 12.22 -5.99 50.12
C TRP A 828 11.67 -5.62 51.51
N LYS A 829 12.18 -6.30 52.54
CA LYS A 829 11.81 -6.04 53.94
C LYS A 829 13.05 -6.01 54.81
N GLY A 830 13.32 -4.88 55.48
CA GLY A 830 14.43 -4.77 56.43
C GLY A 830 15.80 -5.03 55.77
N ARG A 831 16.00 -4.51 54.56
CA ARG A 831 17.19 -4.67 53.72
C ARG A 831 17.51 -6.12 53.38
N ALA A 832 16.49 -6.98 53.35
CA ALA A 832 16.57 -8.33 52.83
C ALA A 832 15.65 -8.50 51.63
N CYS A 833 16.16 -9.20 50.62
CA CYS A 833 15.37 -9.58 49.46
C CYS A 833 14.30 -10.60 49.85
N PRO A 834 13.27 -10.79 49.02
CA PRO A 834 12.30 -11.86 49.21
C PRO A 834 12.99 -13.23 49.30
N LYS A 835 12.58 -14.06 50.25
CA LYS A 835 13.13 -15.40 50.46
C LYS A 835 12.91 -16.27 49.21
N GLY A 836 13.96 -16.93 48.74
CA GLY A 836 13.94 -17.76 47.53
C GLY A 836 14.19 -16.99 46.23
N TYR A 837 14.48 -15.69 46.29
CA TYR A 837 14.84 -14.85 45.14
C TYR A 837 16.31 -14.41 45.17
N GLU A 838 17.13 -14.94 46.07
CA GLU A 838 18.51 -14.52 46.29
C GLU A 838 19.33 -14.59 44.98
N LYS A 839 19.13 -15.66 44.19
CA LYS A 839 19.78 -15.90 42.89
C LYS A 839 19.00 -15.38 41.68
N HIS A 840 17.84 -14.77 41.89
CA HIS A 840 17.08 -14.12 40.81
C HIS A 840 17.68 -12.75 40.51
N PRO A 841 17.48 -12.21 39.30
CA PRO A 841 17.85 -10.83 39.01
C PRO A 841 17.16 -9.87 39.97
N VAL A 842 17.86 -8.82 40.38
CA VAL A 842 17.24 -7.72 41.12
C VAL A 842 16.27 -6.98 40.20
N VAL A 843 15.07 -6.72 40.73
CA VAL A 843 14.00 -5.98 40.03
C VAL A 843 13.47 -4.87 40.92
N LEU A 844 12.53 -4.05 40.42
CA LEU A 844 12.04 -2.84 41.08
C LEU A 844 13.14 -1.78 41.29
N VAL A 845 14.15 -1.80 40.43
CA VAL A 845 15.27 -0.86 40.42
C VAL A 845 15.09 0.13 39.27
N SER A 846 15.27 1.40 39.60
CA SER A 846 15.32 2.48 38.62
C SER A 846 16.71 2.57 38.02
N TRP A 847 16.84 3.34 36.94
CA TRP A 847 18.14 3.57 36.31
C TRP A 847 19.14 4.22 37.28
N ASP A 848 18.68 5.14 38.13
CA ASP A 848 19.53 5.79 39.14
C ASP A 848 20.00 4.82 40.23
N ASP A 849 19.17 3.84 40.61
CA ASP A 849 19.58 2.82 41.58
C ASP A 849 20.62 1.88 40.97
N ALA A 850 20.45 1.54 39.69
CA ALA A 850 21.40 0.73 38.94
C ALA A 850 22.75 1.46 38.80
N GLN A 851 22.74 2.75 38.48
CA GLN A 851 23.95 3.58 38.47
C GLN A 851 24.65 3.63 39.83
N ALA A 852 23.89 3.81 40.91
CA ALA A 852 24.45 3.85 42.26
C ALA A 852 25.14 2.53 42.62
N PHE A 853 24.52 1.40 42.27
CA PHE A 853 25.13 0.08 42.43
C PHE A 853 26.40 -0.05 41.60
N CYS A 854 26.37 0.27 40.30
CA CYS A 854 27.54 0.17 39.43
C CYS A 854 28.71 1.00 39.97
N LYS A 855 28.45 2.24 40.39
CA LYS A 855 29.46 3.12 40.98
C LYS A 855 30.07 2.52 42.25
N TRP A 856 29.25 1.98 43.15
CA TRP A 856 29.73 1.29 44.34
C TRP A 856 30.57 0.06 44.00
N ALA A 857 30.17 -0.70 42.97
CA ALA A 857 30.91 -1.85 42.46
C ALA A 857 32.20 -1.47 41.72
N GLY A 858 32.49 -0.18 41.51
CA GLY A 858 33.62 0.29 40.72
C GLY A 858 33.48 -0.02 39.22
N LYS A 859 32.25 -0.04 38.71
CA LYS A 859 31.83 -0.35 37.34
C LYS A 859 30.86 0.72 36.81
N ALA A 860 30.31 0.53 35.63
CA ALA A 860 29.25 1.34 35.03
C ALA A 860 28.11 0.46 34.50
N LEU A 861 26.99 1.07 34.12
CA LEU A 861 26.03 0.40 33.23
C LEU A 861 26.66 0.25 31.84
N PRO A 862 26.35 -0.82 31.08
CA PRO A 862 26.80 -0.93 29.70
C PRO A 862 26.18 0.16 28.83
N THR A 863 26.88 0.55 27.77
CA THR A 863 26.24 1.23 26.63
C THR A 863 25.38 0.24 25.86
N GLU A 864 24.42 0.74 25.07
CA GLU A 864 23.59 -0.04 24.18
C GLU A 864 24.45 -0.89 23.21
N GLN A 865 25.53 -0.29 22.68
CA GLN A 865 26.48 -0.97 21.81
C GLN A 865 27.26 -2.08 22.52
N GLN A 866 27.73 -1.80 23.74
CA GLN A 866 28.41 -2.80 24.57
C GLN A 866 27.49 -3.98 24.86
N TRP A 867 26.25 -3.71 25.28
CA TRP A 867 25.28 -4.75 25.60
C TRP A 867 24.98 -5.63 24.38
N GLU A 868 24.70 -5.03 23.23
CA GLU A 868 24.33 -5.79 22.03
C GLU A 868 25.49 -6.63 21.50
N LYS A 869 26.71 -6.08 21.45
CA LYS A 869 27.91 -6.84 21.04
C LYS A 869 28.16 -8.03 21.98
N ALA A 870 28.01 -7.82 23.29
CA ALA A 870 28.14 -8.89 24.29
C ALA A 870 27.10 -10.00 24.07
N ALA A 871 25.86 -9.63 23.73
CA ALA A 871 24.75 -10.56 23.53
C ALA A 871 24.88 -11.40 22.26
N ARG A 872 25.31 -10.79 21.14
CA ARG A 872 25.18 -11.42 19.81
C ARG A 872 26.46 -11.52 18.97
N GLY A 873 27.60 -11.04 19.46
CA GLY A 873 28.86 -11.14 18.72
C GLY A 873 29.00 -10.11 17.60
N ILE A 874 29.65 -10.51 16.50
CA ILE A 874 29.96 -9.61 15.37
C ILE A 874 29.01 -9.74 14.17
N ASP A 875 28.16 -10.76 14.16
CA ASP A 875 27.52 -11.27 12.94
C ASP A 875 26.06 -10.93 12.78
N GLY A 876 25.49 -10.31 13.80
CA GLY A 876 24.12 -9.83 13.77
C GLY A 876 23.06 -10.92 13.93
N ARG A 877 23.40 -12.07 14.53
CA ARG A 877 22.41 -13.10 14.90
C ARG A 877 21.24 -12.53 15.72
N ILE A 878 20.05 -13.14 15.59
CA ILE A 878 18.82 -12.64 16.22
C ILE A 878 18.84 -12.86 17.74
N TYR A 879 19.19 -14.06 18.18
CA TYR A 879 19.27 -14.46 19.59
C TYR A 879 20.71 -14.85 19.96
N PRO A 880 21.07 -14.92 21.26
CA PRO A 880 22.42 -15.28 21.67
C PRO A 880 22.89 -16.64 21.11
N TRP A 881 21.96 -17.58 20.96
CA TRP A 881 22.19 -18.93 20.41
C TRP A 881 22.09 -19.04 18.88
N GLY A 882 21.74 -17.97 18.16
CA GLY A 882 21.57 -17.99 16.70
C GLY A 882 20.22 -17.46 16.25
N ASN A 883 19.83 -17.79 15.00
CA ASN A 883 18.66 -17.20 14.36
C ASN A 883 17.35 -17.94 14.63
N PRO A 884 17.26 -19.28 14.57
CA PRO A 884 16.01 -19.96 14.86
C PRO A 884 15.61 -19.72 16.31
N TRP A 885 14.35 -19.29 16.50
CA TRP A 885 13.77 -19.18 17.83
C TRP A 885 13.76 -20.54 18.52
N GLN A 886 14.22 -20.59 19.77
CA GLN A 886 14.19 -21.78 20.59
C GLN A 886 13.53 -21.44 21.91
N ARG A 887 12.24 -21.80 22.01
CA ARG A 887 11.37 -21.45 23.14
C ARG A 887 11.90 -21.86 24.52
N ASP A 888 12.76 -22.88 24.57
CA ASP A 888 13.29 -23.46 25.79
C ASP A 888 14.69 -22.93 26.16
N ASN A 889 15.21 -21.95 25.41
CA ASN A 889 16.54 -21.38 25.62
C ASN A 889 16.54 -20.10 26.48
N CYS A 890 15.37 -19.58 26.83
CA CYS A 890 15.25 -18.42 27.70
C CYS A 890 13.92 -18.35 28.46
N ASN A 891 13.88 -17.48 29.46
CA ASN A 891 12.67 -17.15 30.20
C ASN A 891 11.81 -16.15 29.39
N SER A 892 10.75 -16.62 28.75
CA SER A 892 9.86 -15.84 27.86
C SER A 892 8.38 -16.23 28.01
N ALA A 893 7.45 -15.46 27.43
CA ALA A 893 6.03 -15.79 27.49
C ALA A 893 5.72 -17.18 26.93
N GLU A 894 6.33 -17.53 25.79
CA GLU A 894 6.11 -18.83 25.14
C GLU A 894 6.67 -20.00 25.96
N TYR A 895 7.76 -19.80 26.70
CA TYR A 895 8.30 -20.82 27.61
C TYR A 895 7.26 -21.25 28.66
N TRP A 896 6.49 -20.30 29.18
CA TRP A 896 5.48 -20.54 30.21
C TRP A 896 4.13 -21.00 29.66
N GLN A 897 3.73 -20.52 28.48
CA GLN A 897 2.48 -20.93 27.83
C GLN A 897 2.42 -22.46 27.59
N SER A 898 3.55 -23.11 27.27
CA SER A 898 3.58 -24.57 27.11
C SER A 898 3.52 -25.35 28.40
N ARG A 899 3.71 -24.71 29.56
CA ARG A 899 4.01 -25.40 30.83
C ARG A 899 2.95 -25.23 31.90
N ASN A 900 1.77 -24.69 31.55
CA ASN A 900 0.74 -24.25 32.49
C ASN A 900 1.33 -23.29 33.53
N PRO A 901 1.26 -21.97 33.30
CA PRO A 901 1.92 -20.99 34.16
C PRO A 901 1.50 -21.16 35.63
N PRO A 902 2.39 -20.87 36.59
CA PRO A 902 2.08 -21.01 38.01
C PRO A 902 0.82 -20.22 38.39
N ALA A 903 0.05 -20.71 39.38
CA ALA A 903 -1.15 -20.02 39.88
C ALA A 903 -0.88 -18.57 40.37
N ASN A 904 0.38 -18.25 40.68
CA ASN A 904 0.82 -16.93 41.12
C ASN A 904 1.41 -16.07 39.98
N GLY A 905 1.21 -16.47 38.72
CA GLY A 905 1.70 -15.79 37.52
C GLY A 905 3.10 -16.19 37.09
N ILE A 906 3.49 -15.67 35.92
CA ILE A 906 4.85 -15.80 35.37
C ILE A 906 5.79 -14.85 36.14
N LYS A 907 7.06 -15.24 36.29
CA LYS A 907 8.06 -14.50 37.07
C LYS A 907 9.47 -14.71 36.53
N THR A 908 10.39 -13.89 37.04
CA THR A 908 11.84 -14.11 36.89
C THR A 908 12.25 -15.53 37.32
N THR A 909 13.35 -16.02 36.75
CA THR A 909 14.02 -17.27 37.14
C THR A 909 15.39 -16.96 37.75
N GLU A 910 16.00 -17.94 38.43
CA GLU A 910 17.42 -17.86 38.81
C GLU A 910 18.27 -17.53 37.58
N VAL A 911 19.27 -16.67 37.76
CA VAL A 911 20.15 -16.29 36.66
C VAL A 911 20.92 -17.51 36.14
N GLY A 912 21.03 -17.64 34.82
CA GLY A 912 21.74 -18.74 34.17
C GLY A 912 21.03 -20.11 34.21
N LEU A 913 19.73 -20.17 34.57
CA LEU A 913 18.95 -21.41 34.60
C LEU A 913 19.00 -22.18 33.27
N PHE A 914 18.94 -21.46 32.14
CA PHE A 914 18.87 -22.04 30.80
C PHE A 914 20.22 -22.51 30.27
N ARG A 915 21.33 -22.08 30.90
CA ARG A 915 22.71 -22.44 30.51
C ARG A 915 23.05 -22.18 29.04
N ILE A 916 22.39 -21.20 28.43
CA ILE A 916 22.66 -20.75 27.07
C ILE A 916 23.53 -19.50 27.15
N GLU A 917 24.71 -19.62 26.55
CA GLU A 917 25.71 -18.57 26.52
C GLU A 917 25.69 -17.84 25.17
N SER A 918 25.82 -16.52 25.21
CA SER A 918 26.18 -15.69 24.07
C SER A 918 27.55 -16.08 23.48
N PRO A 919 27.92 -15.59 22.29
CA PRO A 919 29.25 -15.79 21.73
C PRO A 919 30.42 -15.42 22.66
N TYR A 920 30.19 -14.47 23.57
CA TYR A 920 31.13 -13.99 24.57
C TYR A 920 30.80 -14.46 25.99
N PHE A 921 30.09 -15.59 26.16
CA PHE A 921 29.85 -16.25 27.45
C PHE A 921 28.90 -15.54 28.42
N CYS A 922 28.35 -14.38 28.06
CA CYS A 922 27.24 -13.78 28.80
C CYS A 922 26.01 -14.71 28.79
N VAL A 923 25.25 -14.72 29.89
CA VAL A 923 23.99 -15.46 30.02
C VAL A 923 22.82 -14.51 30.24
N ASP A 924 21.61 -15.01 29.99
CA ASP A 924 20.35 -14.26 30.12
C ASP A 924 20.33 -12.95 29.28
N ASN A 925 20.98 -12.91 28.12
CA ASN A 925 20.88 -11.80 27.15
C ASN A 925 19.65 -11.90 26.23
N SER A 926 18.65 -12.64 26.67
CA SER A 926 17.36 -12.84 26.01
C SER A 926 16.39 -13.29 27.08
N GLY A 927 15.32 -12.53 27.32
CA GLY A 927 14.32 -12.80 28.35
C GLY A 927 14.79 -12.57 29.78
N ASN A 928 14.04 -13.12 30.73
CA ASN A 928 14.18 -12.93 32.18
C ASN A 928 13.91 -11.48 32.64
N VAL A 929 14.75 -10.50 32.31
CA VAL A 929 14.53 -9.08 32.65
C VAL A 929 15.04 -8.15 31.57
N TRP A 930 14.33 -7.04 31.37
CA TRP A 930 14.86 -5.89 30.67
C TRP A 930 16.04 -5.28 31.44
N GLU A 931 17.07 -4.86 30.72
CA GLU A 931 18.29 -4.33 31.35
C GLU A 931 18.58 -2.89 30.96
N TRP A 932 18.78 -2.06 31.99
CA TRP A 932 19.18 -0.66 31.82
C TRP A 932 20.52 -0.51 31.09
N CYS A 933 20.53 0.36 30.08
CA CYS A 933 21.75 0.86 29.43
C CYS A 933 21.96 2.36 29.74
N THR A 934 23.16 2.87 29.47
CA THR A 934 23.49 4.28 29.70
C THR A 934 22.85 5.23 28.69
N ASP A 935 22.68 4.78 27.45
CA ASP A 935 22.24 5.59 26.32
C ASP A 935 20.81 6.11 26.47
N PHE A 936 20.56 7.28 25.89
CA PHE A 936 19.20 7.78 25.73
C PHE A 936 18.52 7.04 24.58
N TYR A 937 17.27 6.65 24.80
CA TYR A 937 16.41 6.22 23.70
C TYR A 937 15.82 7.45 23.01
N ASN A 938 15.26 8.37 23.81
CA ASN A 938 14.77 9.65 23.36
C ASN A 938 15.24 10.74 24.34
N GLU A 939 16.20 11.55 23.90
CA GLU A 939 16.75 12.63 24.73
C GLU A 939 15.69 13.66 25.16
N SER A 940 14.71 13.95 24.29
CA SER A 940 13.66 14.93 24.58
C SER A 940 12.72 14.46 25.70
N GLN A 941 12.45 13.16 25.75
CA GLN A 941 11.63 12.51 26.79
C GLN A 941 12.47 12.03 27.98
N LYS A 942 13.80 12.18 27.89
CA LYS A 942 14.79 11.70 28.86
C LYS A 942 14.68 10.20 29.17
N SER A 943 14.13 9.40 28.26
CA SER A 943 14.01 7.96 28.44
C SER A 943 15.31 7.25 28.12
N ARG A 944 15.59 6.15 28.83
CA ARG A 944 16.81 5.36 28.75
C ARG A 944 16.54 4.04 28.06
N VAL A 945 17.55 3.54 27.34
CA VAL A 945 17.47 2.28 26.61
C VAL A 945 17.35 1.09 27.57
N LEU A 946 16.48 0.16 27.19
CA LEU A 946 16.35 -1.18 27.76
C LEU A 946 16.60 -2.24 26.69
N ARG A 947 17.35 -3.28 27.05
CA ARG A 947 17.67 -4.42 26.17
C ARG A 947 17.34 -5.77 26.81
N GLY A 948 17.25 -6.81 25.98
CA GLY A 948 17.16 -8.21 26.41
C GLY A 948 15.75 -8.80 26.48
N GLY A 949 14.72 -8.00 26.72
CA GLY A 949 13.36 -8.53 26.91
C GLY A 949 13.18 -9.22 28.26
N ALA A 950 11.94 -9.46 28.66
CA ALA A 950 11.59 -10.06 29.95
C ALA A 950 10.75 -11.34 29.82
N TRP A 951 10.46 -11.96 30.98
CA TRP A 951 9.77 -13.24 31.13
C TRP A 951 8.35 -13.30 30.56
N ASP A 952 7.69 -12.16 30.33
CA ASP A 952 6.35 -12.04 29.75
C ASP A 952 6.36 -11.59 28.28
N ASN A 953 7.53 -11.49 27.67
CA ASN A 953 7.67 -11.03 26.30
C ASN A 953 7.67 -12.17 25.27
N LEU A 954 7.19 -11.87 24.07
CA LEU A 954 7.16 -12.79 22.92
C LEU A 954 8.54 -12.85 22.23
N PRO A 955 8.79 -13.83 21.34
CA PRO A 955 10.10 -14.04 20.71
C PRO A 955 10.70 -12.76 20.09
N HIS A 956 9.86 -11.98 19.43
CA HIS A 956 10.24 -10.71 18.81
C HIS A 956 10.90 -9.72 19.78
N ASP A 957 10.40 -9.64 21.01
CA ASP A 957 10.78 -8.63 22.01
C ASP A 957 12.01 -9.07 22.85
N VAL A 958 12.37 -10.35 22.80
CA VAL A 958 13.57 -10.90 23.46
C VAL A 958 14.77 -11.03 22.51
N ALA A 959 14.64 -10.58 21.25
CA ALA A 959 15.74 -10.54 20.31
C ALA A 959 16.85 -9.56 20.77
N CYS A 960 18.11 -9.88 20.48
CA CYS A 960 19.25 -9.08 20.96
C CYS A 960 19.23 -7.63 20.45
N ALA A 961 18.74 -7.43 19.22
CA ALA A 961 18.64 -6.10 18.60
C ALA A 961 17.38 -5.32 19.01
N TYR A 962 16.41 -5.96 19.68
CA TYR A 962 15.22 -5.28 20.15
C TYR A 962 15.60 -4.32 21.28
N ARG A 963 14.98 -3.14 21.25
CA ARG A 963 15.16 -2.08 22.25
C ARG A 963 13.81 -1.55 22.70
N SER A 964 13.70 -1.33 24.00
CA SER A 964 12.59 -0.61 24.63
C SER A 964 13.14 0.59 25.40
N ASP A 965 12.25 1.36 26.02
CA ASP A 965 12.63 2.48 26.85
C ASP A 965 11.65 2.73 27.99
N PHE A 966 12.21 3.31 29.06
CA PHE A 966 11.43 3.89 30.14
C PHE A 966 12.15 5.14 30.66
N VAL A 967 11.39 6.04 31.28
CA VAL A 967 11.99 7.17 32.01
C VAL A 967 12.76 6.68 33.25
N PRO A 968 13.83 7.37 33.67
CA PRO A 968 14.84 6.80 34.56
C PRO A 968 14.34 6.39 35.94
N ASP A 969 13.24 6.96 36.42
CA ASP A 969 12.63 6.74 37.73
C ASP A 969 11.66 5.53 37.77
N ILE A 970 11.34 4.95 36.62
CA ILE A 970 10.46 3.78 36.49
C ILE A 970 11.08 2.56 37.15
N ARG A 971 10.22 1.78 37.82
CA ARG A 971 10.55 0.56 38.56
C ARG A 971 9.49 -0.50 38.29
N TYR A 972 9.86 -1.56 37.57
CA TYR A 972 8.99 -2.71 37.33
C TYR A 972 9.61 -4.02 37.77
N ASN A 973 8.78 -5.05 37.96
CA ASN A 973 9.17 -6.39 38.39
C ASN A 973 9.84 -7.24 37.27
N TYR A 974 10.10 -6.61 36.14
CA TYR A 974 10.77 -7.18 34.98
C TYR A 974 11.94 -6.31 34.49
N ILE A 975 12.33 -5.27 35.25
CA ILE A 975 13.47 -4.40 34.91
C ILE A 975 14.59 -4.62 35.92
N GLY A 976 15.77 -4.98 35.42
CA GLY A 976 17.02 -5.14 36.15
C GLY A 976 18.18 -4.47 35.39
N PHE A 977 19.39 -4.95 35.61
CA PHE A 977 20.61 -4.45 34.95
C PHE A 977 21.79 -5.42 35.14
N ARG A 978 22.85 -5.21 34.36
CA ARG A 978 24.19 -5.80 34.57
C ARG A 978 25.25 -4.72 34.53
N CYS A 979 26.44 -4.97 35.08
CA CYS A 979 27.52 -3.98 35.08
C CYS A 979 28.56 -4.26 34.00
N ALA A 980 29.25 -3.22 33.55
CA ALA A 980 30.38 -3.27 32.64
C ALA A 980 31.53 -2.35 33.08
N ARG A 981 32.75 -2.62 32.62
CA ARG A 981 33.93 -1.78 32.85
C ARG A 981 34.95 -1.96 31.73
N THR A 982 35.33 -0.84 31.10
CA THR A 982 36.39 -0.74 30.09
C THR A 982 37.77 -0.73 30.73
#